data_AF-A0A538Q5Q9-F1
#
_entry.id   AF-A0A538Q5Q9-F1
#
_cell.length_a   1.000
_cell.length_b   1.000
_cell.length_c   1.000
_cell.angle_alpha   90.00
_cell.angle_beta   90.00
_cell.angle_gamma   90.00
#
_symmetry.space_group_name_H-M   'P 1'
#
loop_
_entity.id
_entity.type
_entity.pdbx_description
1 polymer ?
#
loop_
_entity_poly.entity_id
_entity_poly.type
_entity_poly.pdbx_seq_one_letter_code
_entity_poly.pdbx_strand_id
1 'polypeptide(L)'
;MANNDGSNSPKSATIDQSLDAGIGSPAWAQIRIDAGSPVGRDNYQVRTAAAPDGHIYGAFYRRKASVTGGYNADVVVVRDDNWGKTGTPFVVLVDSVTSAPGENVVASTRVSDTFGSDSTLGYDWWGGDLYLTVDQRDASRVYISYSDSQPGMDRTIHLRRSTTSGQTWGPDLLTVPGAKNAAIAINSQGKIAYLYQSLPGATGSKRWQTHLRRSASGTTWDDVMLSDFPADGPNAPAGNRILGDYLNLAAVGKNFYGVFSAYNHLDFAAFPAGITWQRNKTAASVTPKRFLALDNVTTVAASIDPFFFRTTEIDPSADFWIRDWTDSAAVHDRGNEPSVRANFFSTSDVWNERTNDPLAFDANDRPQSHDPQPAAMGHNYAFTRVARAAGTTAVDVTLRYLYSDGGVGVNYVSAGPPATLHFNVGETEKTVAAGSGYVWELPSGASNHVCLAVELSAPGDPIISPSLVGRAPGWPTTDLLVVNDNNKAQRNMQVFGFGGMSTAMTMYAIVHNAATVTRDMTVGVRLDRRSADLLKGSTLSVLGARGEKFKTNTRIAVTNNSVVKLDKMTPGENRWIELVYTPPPNVKDPAQIELHELVNGVAINGYTFLATPMPLPQAIEETLFQHAAVFHRLGELHGLDVARTHAKLALELAQKRATDAYPRFLVERTAEVAQVTEEMLKRGGGADAVGTLAMAKQLAQMAKAGQRVTERAQPLHRALLAKLDAMATMIQKSEGDVADIPQNVRWQIEVFKKSREVADRSTAFLGALDRGSAGVDAFRDLVKSLLPIYQDAAKNERTGSARKALEALERAKSLAALQHAHRELLLALTASP
;
A
#
# COMPACT_ATOMS: atom_id res chain seq x y z
N MET A 1 -11.87 -18.66 5.67
CA MET A 1 -12.95 -19.25 4.84
C MET A 1 -14.20 -19.33 5.68
N ALA A 2 -15.37 -19.11 5.09
CA ALA A 2 -16.65 -19.15 5.81
C ALA A 2 -17.41 -20.45 5.50
N ASN A 3 -18.04 -21.07 6.48
CA ASN A 3 -18.83 -22.29 6.29
C ASN A 3 -20.01 -22.37 7.27
N ASN A 4 -20.95 -23.27 6.99
CA ASN A 4 -21.98 -23.71 7.93
C ASN A 4 -21.65 -25.14 8.38
N ASP A 5 -21.16 -25.28 9.60
CA ASP A 5 -20.79 -26.57 10.17
C ASP A 5 -21.99 -27.24 10.82
N GLY A 6 -22.72 -28.01 10.01
CA GLY A 6 -23.92 -28.71 10.46
C GLY A 6 -23.70 -29.72 11.60
N SER A 7 -22.45 -30.12 11.86
CA SER A 7 -22.13 -31.00 13.00
C SER A 7 -22.20 -30.28 14.35
N ASN A 8 -22.19 -28.95 14.35
CA ASN A 8 -22.20 -28.10 15.54
C ASN A 8 -23.51 -27.31 15.64
N SER A 9 -24.62 -28.04 15.78
CA SER A 9 -25.95 -27.45 15.96
C SER A 9 -26.22 -27.08 17.44
N PRO A 10 -26.87 -25.94 17.72
CA PRO A 10 -27.51 -25.06 16.73
C PRO A 10 -26.61 -23.94 16.18
N LYS A 11 -25.45 -23.64 16.78
CA LYS A 11 -24.56 -22.53 16.35
C LYS A 11 -23.58 -22.97 15.25
N SER A 12 -24.09 -23.13 14.04
CA SER A 12 -23.34 -23.70 12.92
C SER A 12 -22.61 -22.66 12.05
N ALA A 13 -22.89 -21.36 12.19
CA ALA A 13 -22.18 -20.30 11.45
C ALA A 13 -20.72 -20.20 11.90
N THR A 14 -19.79 -20.37 10.95
CA THR A 14 -18.38 -20.61 11.25
C THR A 14 -17.43 -19.92 10.28
N ILE A 15 -16.28 -19.49 10.79
CA ILE A 15 -15.14 -19.06 10.01
C ILE A 15 -13.95 -19.98 10.33
N ASP A 16 -13.45 -20.68 9.31
CA ASP A 16 -12.16 -21.37 9.37
C ASP A 16 -11.06 -20.35 9.07
N GLN A 17 -10.21 -20.05 10.04
CA GLN A 17 -9.19 -19.03 9.96
C GLN A 17 -7.80 -19.64 9.98
N SER A 18 -6.92 -19.17 9.10
CA SER A 18 -5.48 -19.25 9.27
C SER A 18 -4.91 -17.83 9.32
N LEU A 19 -3.99 -17.58 10.25
CA LEU A 19 -3.25 -16.32 10.33
C LEU A 19 -2.08 -16.27 9.33
N ASP A 20 -1.75 -17.40 8.72
CA ASP A 20 -0.73 -17.54 7.69
C ASP A 20 -1.07 -18.74 6.80
N ALA A 21 -1.86 -18.51 5.76
CA ALA A 21 -2.25 -19.55 4.82
C ALA A 21 -1.16 -19.86 3.78
N GLY A 22 -0.07 -19.09 3.74
CA GLY A 22 1.00 -19.20 2.75
C GLY A 22 2.11 -20.19 3.10
N ILE A 23 2.23 -20.58 4.36
CA ILE A 23 3.18 -21.62 4.79
C ILE A 23 2.75 -23.01 4.33
N GLY A 24 3.70 -23.93 4.16
CA GLY A 24 3.44 -25.27 3.59
C GLY A 24 2.40 -26.11 4.34
N SER A 25 2.21 -25.86 5.65
CA SER A 25 1.19 -26.50 6.49
C SER A 25 0.52 -25.48 7.41
N PRO A 26 -0.50 -24.74 6.93
CA PRO A 26 -1.16 -23.72 7.72
C PRO A 26 -1.92 -24.30 8.91
N ALA A 27 -1.85 -23.63 10.07
CA ALA A 27 -2.71 -23.92 11.20
C ALA A 27 -4.10 -23.29 10.97
N TRP A 28 -5.16 -24.05 11.22
CA TRP A 28 -6.54 -23.59 11.06
C TRP A 28 -7.28 -23.62 12.39
N ALA A 29 -7.97 -22.52 12.71
CA ALA A 29 -8.90 -22.41 13.83
C ALA A 29 -10.33 -22.33 13.28
N GLN A 30 -11.25 -23.12 13.85
CA GLN A 30 -12.68 -22.99 13.54
C GLN A 30 -13.31 -22.06 14.57
N ILE A 31 -13.80 -20.91 14.12
CA ILE A 31 -14.37 -19.88 14.98
C ILE A 31 -15.88 -19.85 14.75
N ARG A 32 -16.65 -20.12 15.80
CA ARG A 32 -18.11 -19.96 15.77
C ARG A 32 -18.45 -18.50 15.97
N ILE A 33 -19.23 -17.96 15.05
CA ILE A 33 -19.53 -16.53 15.02
C ILE A 33 -20.95 -16.20 15.49
N ASP A 34 -21.82 -17.21 15.70
CA ASP A 34 -23.13 -16.95 16.29
C ASP A 34 -23.11 -16.96 17.83
N ALA A 35 -23.14 -15.77 18.42
CA ALA A 35 -23.30 -15.61 19.86
C ALA A 35 -24.74 -15.84 20.35
N GLY A 36 -25.73 -15.83 19.46
CA GLY A 36 -27.16 -15.97 19.77
C GLY A 36 -27.62 -17.39 20.06
N SER A 37 -28.92 -17.62 19.90
CA SER A 37 -29.58 -18.93 20.11
C SER A 37 -30.41 -19.29 18.88
N PRO A 38 -29.78 -19.85 17.83
CA PRO A 38 -30.48 -20.22 16.61
C PRO A 38 -31.40 -21.44 16.84
N VAL A 39 -32.50 -21.50 16.10
CA VAL A 39 -33.44 -22.63 16.10
C VAL A 39 -32.96 -23.69 15.12
N GLY A 40 -32.63 -24.87 15.65
CA GLY A 40 -32.13 -26.00 14.87
C GLY A 40 -30.69 -25.80 14.42
N ARG A 41 -30.43 -24.81 13.56
CA ARG A 41 -29.10 -24.40 13.11
C ARG A 41 -29.09 -22.97 12.56
N ASP A 42 -27.92 -22.39 12.28
CA ASP A 42 -27.83 -21.22 11.39
C ASP A 42 -28.16 -21.59 9.94
N ASN A 43 -28.54 -20.62 9.11
CA ASN A 43 -28.76 -20.88 7.69
C ASN A 43 -27.44 -21.13 6.93
N TYR A 44 -27.54 -21.78 5.79
CA TYR A 44 -26.39 -22.27 5.03
C TYR A 44 -25.38 -21.18 4.62
N GLN A 45 -25.85 -19.96 4.39
CA GLN A 45 -25.01 -18.88 3.89
C GLN A 45 -24.23 -18.23 5.02
N VAL A 46 -22.91 -18.35 4.95
CA VAL A 46 -21.95 -17.56 5.72
C VAL A 46 -21.02 -16.86 4.73
N ARG A 47 -20.74 -15.58 4.95
CA ARG A 47 -19.90 -14.74 4.09
C ARG A 47 -18.86 -14.01 4.92
N THR A 48 -17.71 -13.75 4.31
CA THR A 48 -16.63 -12.99 4.94
C THR A 48 -16.10 -11.94 3.97
N ALA A 49 -15.69 -10.80 4.49
CA ALA A 49 -14.99 -9.76 3.76
C ALA A 49 -13.88 -9.18 4.64
N ALA A 50 -12.74 -8.83 4.07
CA ALA A 50 -11.61 -8.23 4.79
C ALA A 50 -11.27 -6.88 4.17
N ALA A 51 -10.89 -5.92 5.02
CA ALA A 51 -10.35 -4.62 4.62
C ALA A 51 -8.83 -4.56 4.91
N PRO A 52 -8.07 -3.70 4.21
CA PRO A 52 -6.61 -3.67 4.32
C PRO A 52 -6.13 -3.21 5.71
N ASP A 53 -6.94 -2.44 6.43
CA ASP A 53 -6.63 -1.94 7.77
C ASP A 53 -6.79 -2.99 8.89
N GLY A 54 -7.13 -4.23 8.53
CA GLY A 54 -7.23 -5.35 9.47
C GLY A 54 -8.63 -5.64 9.98
N HIS A 55 -9.65 -4.86 9.57
CA HIS A 55 -11.04 -5.22 9.81
C HIS A 55 -11.42 -6.47 9.01
N ILE A 56 -11.96 -7.48 9.68
CA ILE A 56 -12.54 -8.67 9.06
C ILE A 56 -14.01 -8.77 9.47
N TYR A 57 -14.89 -8.85 8.49
CA TYR A 57 -16.32 -8.98 8.66
C TYR A 57 -16.78 -10.41 8.37
N GLY A 58 -17.77 -10.86 9.13
CA GLY A 58 -18.54 -12.08 8.86
C GLY A 58 -20.03 -11.75 8.80
N ALA A 59 -20.79 -12.43 7.94
CA ALA A 59 -22.24 -12.32 7.88
C ALA A 59 -22.90 -13.69 7.79
N PHE A 60 -24.03 -13.86 8.45
CA PHE A 60 -24.82 -15.10 8.42
C PHE A 60 -26.29 -14.82 8.72
N TYR A 61 -27.14 -15.82 8.45
CA TYR A 61 -28.53 -15.83 8.90
C TYR A 61 -28.70 -16.69 10.14
N ARG A 62 -29.15 -16.09 11.24
CA ARG A 62 -29.51 -16.81 12.47
C ARG A 62 -30.97 -17.24 12.40
N ARG A 63 -31.28 -18.54 12.35
CA ARG A 63 -32.68 -19.01 12.31
C ARG A 63 -33.38 -18.73 13.65
N LYS A 64 -34.58 -18.17 13.62
CA LYS A 64 -35.38 -17.77 14.81
C LYS A 64 -36.64 -18.60 15.00
N ALA A 65 -37.26 -19.02 13.92
CA ALA A 65 -38.43 -19.88 13.95
C ALA A 65 -38.62 -20.55 12.59
N SER A 66 -39.10 -21.80 12.60
CA SER A 66 -39.58 -22.46 11.38
C SER A 66 -40.91 -21.85 10.95
N VAL A 67 -41.08 -21.66 9.64
CA VAL A 67 -42.35 -21.25 9.02
C VAL A 67 -42.64 -22.15 7.83
N THR A 68 -43.88 -22.14 7.33
CA THR A 68 -44.20 -22.90 6.11
C THR A 68 -43.29 -22.46 4.96
N GLY A 69 -42.56 -23.42 4.39
CA GLY A 69 -41.65 -23.19 3.26
C GLY A 69 -40.35 -22.45 3.60
N GLY A 70 -39.98 -22.30 4.87
CA GLY A 70 -38.73 -21.60 5.23
C GLY A 70 -38.54 -21.33 6.72
N TYR A 71 -37.83 -20.25 7.05
CA TYR A 71 -37.55 -19.81 8.42
C TYR A 71 -37.65 -18.30 8.54
N ASN A 72 -38.07 -17.81 9.69
CA ASN A 72 -37.73 -16.46 10.10
C ASN A 72 -36.28 -16.46 10.58
N ALA A 73 -35.47 -15.50 10.14
CA ALA A 73 -34.06 -15.40 10.47
C ALA A 73 -33.63 -13.95 10.73
N ASP A 74 -32.65 -13.75 11.59
CA ASP A 74 -31.95 -12.47 11.70
C ASP A 74 -30.79 -12.46 10.69
N VAL A 75 -30.58 -11.33 10.01
CA VAL A 75 -29.37 -11.07 9.22
C VAL A 75 -28.34 -10.47 10.16
N VAL A 76 -27.27 -11.20 10.46
CA VAL A 76 -26.28 -10.81 11.47
C VAL A 76 -24.95 -10.49 10.82
N VAL A 77 -24.30 -9.42 11.26
CA VAL A 77 -22.91 -9.09 10.89
C VAL A 77 -22.05 -9.05 12.14
N VAL A 78 -20.88 -9.68 12.06
CA VAL A 78 -19.84 -9.69 13.08
C VAL A 78 -18.56 -9.08 12.52
N ARG A 79 -17.66 -8.60 13.40
CA ARG A 79 -16.40 -7.96 13.01
C ARG A 79 -15.29 -8.26 14.00
N ASP A 80 -14.07 -8.41 13.47
CA ASP A 80 -12.81 -8.34 14.21
C ASP A 80 -11.97 -7.18 13.66
N ASP A 81 -11.20 -6.50 14.52
CA ASP A 81 -10.42 -5.30 14.16
C ASP A 81 -8.91 -5.57 14.09
N ASN A 82 -8.49 -6.82 14.28
CA ASN A 82 -7.08 -7.19 14.39
C ASN A 82 -6.79 -8.52 13.68
N TRP A 83 -7.24 -8.64 12.43
CA TRP A 83 -6.95 -9.81 11.58
C TRP A 83 -7.45 -11.16 12.17
N GLY A 84 -8.39 -11.10 13.12
CA GLY A 84 -8.85 -12.20 13.95
C GLY A 84 -7.79 -12.78 14.88
N LYS A 85 -6.79 -11.98 15.28
CA LYS A 85 -5.76 -12.34 16.26
C LYS A 85 -6.18 -12.08 17.71
N THR A 86 -7.38 -11.51 17.91
CA THR A 86 -7.91 -11.27 19.26
C THR A 86 -8.20 -12.59 19.97
N GLY A 87 -8.20 -12.60 21.31
CA GLY A 87 -8.46 -13.82 22.09
C GLY A 87 -9.87 -14.40 21.88
N THR A 88 -10.82 -13.57 21.46
CA THR A 88 -12.16 -14.00 21.03
C THR A 88 -12.53 -13.19 19.78
N PRO A 89 -12.22 -13.69 18.59
CA PRO A 89 -12.49 -12.98 17.34
C PRO A 89 -13.98 -12.77 17.08
N PHE A 90 -14.29 -11.78 16.24
CA PHE A 90 -15.64 -11.52 15.71
C PHE A 90 -16.68 -11.07 16.75
N VAL A 91 -16.25 -10.44 17.86
CA VAL A 91 -17.15 -9.93 18.91
C VAL A 91 -17.17 -8.41 19.02
N VAL A 92 -16.55 -7.70 18.08
CA VAL A 92 -16.41 -6.23 18.18
C VAL A 92 -17.75 -5.51 17.97
N LEU A 93 -18.57 -6.00 17.05
CA LEU A 93 -19.93 -5.48 16.87
C LEU A 93 -20.82 -6.01 17.99
N VAL A 94 -21.70 -5.14 18.48
CA VAL A 94 -22.67 -5.48 19.52
C VAL A 94 -24.05 -5.05 19.04
N ASP A 95 -25.00 -5.98 19.10
CA ASP A 95 -26.39 -5.73 18.72
C ASP A 95 -26.98 -4.56 19.50
N SER A 96 -27.43 -3.55 18.76
CA SER A 96 -28.01 -2.33 19.31
C SER A 96 -29.25 -2.55 20.19
N VAL A 97 -29.91 -3.71 20.09
CA VAL A 97 -31.13 -4.06 20.86
C VAL A 97 -30.84 -5.00 22.03
N THR A 98 -30.13 -6.10 21.76
CA THR A 98 -29.92 -7.21 22.72
C THR A 98 -28.59 -7.13 23.46
N SER A 99 -27.68 -6.23 23.04
CA SER A 99 -26.31 -6.12 23.55
C SER A 99 -25.47 -7.41 23.41
N ALA A 100 -25.91 -8.36 22.59
CA ALA A 100 -25.16 -9.57 22.28
C ALA A 100 -24.12 -9.31 21.17
N PRO A 101 -23.02 -10.07 21.10
CA PRO A 101 -22.08 -9.96 19.98
C PRO A 101 -22.73 -10.21 18.62
N GLY A 102 -22.36 -9.38 17.64
CA GLY A 102 -22.91 -9.32 16.28
C GLY A 102 -24.11 -8.37 16.17
N GLU A 103 -24.07 -7.44 15.21
CA GLU A 103 -25.18 -6.52 14.94
C GLU A 103 -26.24 -7.20 14.07
N ASN A 104 -27.50 -7.16 14.48
CA ASN A 104 -28.63 -7.59 13.64
C ASN A 104 -28.98 -6.48 12.63
N VAL A 105 -28.57 -6.66 11.38
CA VAL A 105 -28.90 -5.76 10.26
C VAL A 105 -30.41 -5.69 10.00
N VAL A 106 -31.05 -6.87 10.07
CA VAL A 106 -32.51 -7.05 9.94
C VAL A 106 -32.94 -8.17 10.86
N ALA A 107 -33.97 -7.93 11.66
CA ALA A 107 -34.52 -8.92 12.56
C ALA A 107 -35.68 -9.69 11.90
N SER A 108 -35.75 -10.99 12.17
CA SER A 108 -36.89 -11.88 11.86
C SER A 108 -37.40 -11.78 10.41
N THR A 109 -36.50 -11.64 9.43
CA THR A 109 -36.86 -11.70 8.02
C THR A 109 -37.21 -13.12 7.58
N ARG A 110 -38.21 -13.28 6.70
CA ARG A 110 -38.64 -14.59 6.22
C ARG A 110 -37.77 -15.03 5.04
N VAL A 111 -37.01 -16.10 5.25
CA VAL A 111 -36.14 -16.73 4.27
C VAL A 111 -36.76 -18.04 3.79
N SER A 112 -36.93 -18.18 2.48
CA SER A 112 -37.42 -19.42 1.86
C SER A 112 -36.37 -20.53 1.97
N ASP A 113 -36.83 -21.76 2.17
CA ASP A 113 -36.02 -22.99 2.10
C ASP A 113 -36.72 -24.02 1.19
N THR A 114 -37.07 -23.58 -0.01
CA THR A 114 -37.73 -24.42 -1.02
C THR A 114 -36.72 -25.38 -1.64
N PHE A 115 -36.54 -26.55 -1.03
CA PHE A 115 -35.78 -27.68 -1.59
C PHE A 115 -36.49 -28.36 -2.78
N GLY A 116 -37.13 -27.60 -3.67
CA GLY A 116 -38.09 -28.11 -4.64
C GLY A 116 -37.88 -27.58 -6.06
N SER A 117 -37.96 -28.49 -7.04
CA SER A 117 -38.02 -28.17 -8.48
C SER A 117 -39.40 -27.66 -8.87
N ASP A 118 -39.75 -26.45 -8.43
CA ASP A 118 -41.04 -25.87 -8.71
C ASP A 118 -41.01 -25.13 -10.06
N SER A 119 -41.91 -25.49 -10.97
CA SER A 119 -42.11 -24.77 -12.25
C SER A 119 -42.56 -23.32 -12.01
N THR A 120 -43.13 -23.02 -10.84
CA THR A 120 -43.46 -21.64 -10.45
C THR A 120 -42.22 -20.74 -10.30
N LEU A 121 -41.02 -21.32 -10.17
CA LEU A 121 -39.76 -20.60 -9.94
C LEU A 121 -38.80 -20.70 -11.13
N GLY A 122 -39.33 -20.91 -12.34
CA GLY A 122 -38.51 -21.00 -13.54
C GLY A 122 -37.50 -22.17 -13.47
N TYR A 123 -37.93 -23.29 -12.87
CA TYR A 123 -37.14 -24.52 -12.66
C TYR A 123 -35.87 -24.35 -11.81
N ASP A 124 -35.81 -23.33 -10.94
CA ASP A 124 -34.67 -23.12 -10.03
C ASP A 124 -35.07 -23.15 -8.55
N TRP A 125 -34.07 -23.14 -7.66
CA TRP A 125 -34.25 -23.14 -6.21
C TRP A 125 -33.99 -21.77 -5.60
N TRP A 126 -34.79 -21.36 -4.62
CA TRP A 126 -34.47 -20.22 -3.76
C TRP A 126 -33.72 -20.68 -2.51
N GLY A 127 -32.67 -19.93 -2.16
CA GLY A 127 -31.96 -20.02 -0.87
C GLY A 127 -32.10 -18.74 -0.07
N GLY A 128 -31.10 -18.42 0.77
CA GLY A 128 -31.04 -17.19 1.54
C GLY A 128 -30.34 -16.02 0.87
N ASP A 129 -29.54 -16.24 -0.18
CA ASP A 129 -28.82 -15.20 -0.96
C ASP A 129 -28.22 -14.08 -0.11
N LEU A 130 -27.19 -14.45 0.63
CA LEU A 130 -26.38 -13.53 1.42
C LEU A 130 -25.09 -13.20 0.66
N TYR A 131 -24.76 -11.91 0.59
CA TYR A 131 -23.47 -11.44 0.11
C TYR A 131 -22.98 -10.31 1.00
N LEU A 132 -21.66 -10.20 1.19
CA LEU A 132 -21.03 -9.18 2.01
C LEU A 132 -19.76 -8.72 1.33
N THR A 133 -19.54 -7.41 1.26
CA THR A 133 -18.25 -6.83 0.85
C THR A 133 -17.95 -5.56 1.64
N VAL A 134 -16.71 -5.12 1.59
CA VAL A 134 -16.22 -3.90 2.24
C VAL A 134 -15.45 -3.07 1.21
N ASP A 135 -15.64 -1.75 1.26
CA ASP A 135 -14.86 -0.81 0.46
C ASP A 135 -13.40 -0.84 0.93
N GLN A 136 -12.48 -1.24 0.05
CA GLN A 136 -11.06 -1.42 0.40
C GLN A 136 -10.36 -0.09 0.75
N ARG A 137 -10.99 1.05 0.46
CA ARG A 137 -10.45 2.40 0.69
C ARG A 137 -10.95 3.00 2.00
N ASP A 138 -12.05 2.45 2.53
CA ASP A 138 -12.73 2.93 3.72
C ASP A 138 -13.46 1.75 4.37
N ALA A 139 -12.79 1.11 5.34
CA ALA A 139 -13.33 -0.04 6.06
C ALA A 139 -14.63 0.27 6.82
N SER A 140 -15.00 1.56 6.99
CA SER A 140 -16.29 1.94 7.57
C SER A 140 -17.47 1.68 6.65
N ARG A 141 -17.22 1.54 5.34
CA ARG A 141 -18.23 1.30 4.31
C ARG A 141 -18.35 -0.17 4.00
N VAL A 142 -19.40 -0.77 4.55
CA VAL A 142 -19.70 -2.20 4.40
C VAL A 142 -21.02 -2.33 3.65
N TYR A 143 -21.09 -3.25 2.69
CA TYR A 143 -22.28 -3.50 1.89
C TYR A 143 -22.74 -4.93 2.10
N ILE A 144 -24.04 -5.12 2.26
CA ILE A 144 -24.67 -6.42 2.45
C ILE A 144 -25.82 -6.58 1.48
N SER A 145 -25.89 -7.74 0.84
CA SER A 145 -27.07 -8.19 0.12
C SER A 145 -27.70 -9.30 0.93
N TYR A 146 -29.01 -9.21 1.16
CA TYR A 146 -29.80 -10.26 1.79
C TYR A 146 -31.13 -10.37 1.04
N SER A 147 -31.93 -11.38 1.38
CA SER A 147 -33.24 -11.56 0.77
C SER A 147 -34.33 -11.73 1.80
N ASP A 148 -35.55 -11.35 1.43
CA ASP A 148 -36.76 -11.74 2.14
C ASP A 148 -37.83 -12.31 1.19
N SER A 149 -38.83 -12.96 1.78
CA SER A 149 -39.95 -13.56 1.07
C SER A 149 -41.23 -13.44 1.89
N GLN A 150 -42.02 -12.40 1.63
CA GLN A 150 -43.32 -12.24 2.27
C GLN A 150 -44.32 -13.28 1.71
N PRO A 151 -45.25 -13.81 2.52
CA PRO A 151 -46.29 -14.71 2.03
C PRO A 151 -47.10 -14.08 0.87
N GLY A 152 -47.17 -14.76 -0.27
CA GLY A 152 -47.91 -14.30 -1.44
C GLY A 152 -47.20 -13.25 -2.31
N MET A 153 -45.95 -12.89 -1.98
CA MET A 153 -45.13 -11.94 -2.75
C MET A 153 -43.93 -12.65 -3.39
N ASP A 154 -43.43 -12.07 -4.49
CA ASP A 154 -42.17 -12.48 -5.06
C ASP A 154 -41.03 -12.22 -4.07
N ARG A 155 -40.06 -13.14 -4.05
CA ARG A 155 -38.85 -12.99 -3.25
C ARG A 155 -38.11 -11.71 -3.61
N THR A 156 -37.64 -10.97 -2.62
CA THR A 156 -36.95 -9.69 -2.85
C THR A 156 -35.52 -9.77 -2.34
N ILE A 157 -34.56 -9.29 -3.14
CA ILE A 157 -33.19 -9.03 -2.68
C ILE A 157 -33.04 -7.55 -2.32
N HIS A 158 -32.30 -7.29 -1.26
CA HIS A 158 -32.08 -5.98 -0.67
C HIS A 158 -30.58 -5.73 -0.62
N LEU A 159 -30.16 -4.53 -1.02
CA LEU A 159 -28.78 -4.05 -0.87
C LEU A 159 -28.76 -2.95 0.17
N ARG A 160 -28.01 -3.11 1.27
CA ARG A 160 -27.80 -2.09 2.29
C ARG A 160 -26.34 -1.71 2.45
N ARG A 161 -26.11 -0.53 3.03
CA ARG A 161 -24.80 0.00 3.37
C ARG A 161 -24.74 0.45 4.84
N SER A 162 -23.65 0.09 5.49
CA SER A 162 -23.17 0.72 6.72
C SER A 162 -22.11 1.78 6.37
N THR A 163 -22.09 2.89 7.10
CA THR A 163 -20.97 3.86 7.12
C THR A 163 -20.30 3.96 8.49
N THR A 164 -20.56 2.99 9.37
CA THR A 164 -20.03 2.92 10.74
C THR A 164 -19.39 1.56 11.00
N SER A 165 -18.65 1.04 10.02
CA SER A 165 -17.90 -0.23 10.13
C SER A 165 -18.77 -1.40 10.58
N GLY A 166 -20.00 -1.52 10.06
CA GLY A 166 -20.95 -2.60 10.35
C GLY A 166 -21.83 -2.41 11.59
N GLN A 167 -21.59 -1.37 12.41
CA GLN A 167 -22.34 -1.15 13.65
C GLN A 167 -23.77 -0.64 13.44
N THR A 168 -24.02 0.14 12.39
CA THR A 168 -25.34 0.67 12.05
C THR A 168 -25.54 0.63 10.54
N TRP A 169 -26.79 0.42 10.10
CA TRP A 169 -27.12 0.18 8.70
C TRP A 169 -28.17 1.17 8.22
N GLY A 170 -27.90 1.78 7.05
CA GLY A 170 -28.86 2.66 6.38
C GLY A 170 -30.01 1.89 5.73
N PRO A 171 -30.96 2.62 5.12
CA PRO A 171 -32.03 2.01 4.32
C PRO A 171 -31.49 1.26 3.10
N ASP A 172 -32.37 0.52 2.43
CA ASP A 172 -32.03 -0.16 1.17
C ASP A 172 -31.58 0.86 0.11
N LEU A 173 -30.43 0.57 -0.50
CA LEU A 173 -29.93 1.26 -1.69
C LEU A 173 -30.61 0.74 -2.96
N LEU A 174 -30.96 -0.54 -2.96
CA LEU A 174 -31.73 -1.22 -4.01
C LEU A 174 -32.61 -2.30 -3.39
N THR A 175 -33.79 -2.45 -3.97
CA THR A 175 -34.74 -3.52 -3.67
C THR A 175 -35.18 -4.10 -5.01
N VAL A 176 -34.96 -5.40 -5.22
CA VAL A 176 -35.30 -6.07 -6.49
C VAL A 176 -36.21 -7.26 -6.23
N PRO A 177 -37.51 -7.17 -6.58
CA PRO A 177 -38.43 -8.29 -6.46
C PRO A 177 -38.18 -9.34 -7.55
N GLY A 178 -38.52 -10.59 -7.26
CA GLY A 178 -38.36 -11.72 -8.15
C GLY A 178 -36.90 -12.07 -8.47
N ALA A 179 -35.95 -11.86 -7.56
CA ALA A 179 -34.52 -11.99 -7.85
C ALA A 179 -33.72 -12.82 -6.82
N LYS A 180 -32.56 -13.33 -7.27
CA LYS A 180 -31.55 -14.10 -6.51
C LYS A 180 -30.15 -13.91 -7.09
N ASN A 181 -29.19 -14.68 -6.57
CA ASN A 181 -27.80 -14.77 -6.95
C ASN A 181 -27.12 -13.41 -6.97
N ALA A 182 -27.22 -12.69 -5.86
CA ALA A 182 -26.64 -11.36 -5.73
C ALA A 182 -25.14 -11.42 -5.40
N ALA A 183 -24.34 -10.58 -6.05
CA ALA A 183 -22.95 -10.30 -5.68
C ALA A 183 -22.67 -8.79 -5.73
N ILE A 184 -21.82 -8.33 -4.81
CA ILE A 184 -21.44 -6.92 -4.68
C ILE A 184 -19.93 -6.80 -4.82
N ALA A 185 -19.46 -5.86 -5.63
CA ALA A 185 -18.06 -5.46 -5.65
C ALA A 185 -17.94 -3.93 -5.62
N ILE A 186 -16.88 -3.44 -4.98
CA ILE A 186 -16.52 -2.02 -4.95
C ILE A 186 -15.17 -1.89 -5.63
N ASN A 187 -15.08 -1.10 -6.70
CA ASN A 187 -13.82 -0.88 -7.39
C ASN A 187 -12.92 0.12 -6.67
N SER A 188 -11.69 0.29 -7.16
CA SER A 188 -10.72 1.19 -6.56
C SER A 188 -11.12 2.68 -6.62
N GLN A 189 -12.08 3.04 -7.47
CA GLN A 189 -12.71 4.38 -7.47
C GLN A 189 -13.95 4.48 -6.57
N GLY A 190 -14.38 3.39 -5.94
CA GLY A 190 -15.55 3.37 -5.05
C GLY A 190 -16.89 3.18 -5.72
N LYS A 191 -16.87 2.92 -7.02
CA LYS A 191 -18.07 2.56 -7.75
C LYS A 191 -18.56 1.22 -7.22
N ILE A 192 -19.84 1.16 -6.93
CA ILE A 192 -20.54 -0.04 -6.50
C ILE A 192 -21.01 -0.76 -7.75
N ALA A 193 -20.76 -2.06 -7.84
CA ALA A 193 -21.39 -2.94 -8.81
C ALA A 193 -22.21 -4.00 -8.08
N TYR A 194 -23.42 -4.21 -8.57
CA TYR A 194 -24.39 -5.16 -8.04
C TYR A 194 -24.87 -6.06 -9.18
N LEU A 195 -24.45 -7.32 -9.12
CA LEU A 195 -24.80 -8.34 -10.10
C LEU A 195 -25.87 -9.24 -9.49
N TYR A 196 -26.97 -9.49 -10.20
CA TYR A 196 -28.05 -10.36 -9.74
C TYR A 196 -28.80 -11.01 -10.91
N GLN A 197 -29.62 -12.01 -10.61
CA GLN A 197 -30.48 -12.69 -11.57
C GLN A 197 -31.95 -12.53 -11.16
N SER A 198 -32.78 -12.02 -12.07
CA SER A 198 -34.21 -11.80 -11.86
C SER A 198 -35.07 -12.67 -12.76
N LEU A 199 -36.29 -12.95 -12.31
CA LEU A 199 -37.28 -13.77 -12.99
C LEU A 199 -38.56 -12.97 -13.26
N PRO A 200 -38.52 -11.95 -14.13
CA PRO A 200 -39.73 -11.25 -14.54
C PRO A 200 -40.64 -12.14 -15.41
N GLY A 201 -41.89 -11.69 -15.54
CA GLY A 201 -42.90 -12.31 -16.41
C GLY A 201 -43.96 -13.10 -15.64
N ALA A 202 -45.05 -13.42 -16.34
CA ALA A 202 -46.10 -14.26 -15.81
C ALA A 202 -45.82 -15.74 -16.12
N THR A 203 -46.49 -16.66 -15.44
CA THR A 203 -46.40 -18.10 -15.72
C THR A 203 -46.65 -18.38 -17.20
N GLY A 204 -45.75 -19.13 -17.84
CA GLY A 204 -45.77 -19.44 -19.27
C GLY A 204 -45.01 -18.44 -20.16
N SER A 205 -44.51 -17.35 -19.59
CA SER A 205 -43.65 -16.36 -20.26
C SER A 205 -42.50 -15.86 -19.38
N LYS A 206 -42.14 -16.61 -18.33
CA LYS A 206 -41.07 -16.21 -17.40
C LYS A 206 -39.72 -16.30 -18.08
N ARG A 207 -38.83 -15.37 -17.73
CA ARG A 207 -37.47 -15.32 -18.30
C ARG A 207 -36.45 -15.03 -17.22
N TRP A 208 -35.34 -15.75 -17.24
CA TRP A 208 -34.21 -15.47 -16.38
C TRP A 208 -33.35 -14.38 -17.01
N GLN A 209 -33.21 -13.27 -16.29
CA GLN A 209 -32.43 -12.12 -16.69
C GLN A 209 -31.26 -11.90 -15.74
N THR A 210 -30.05 -11.75 -16.27
CA THR A 210 -28.87 -11.40 -15.48
C THR A 210 -28.58 -9.92 -15.65
N HIS A 211 -28.52 -9.18 -14.56
CA HIS A 211 -28.34 -7.72 -14.54
C HIS A 211 -27.07 -7.34 -13.80
N LEU A 212 -26.29 -6.43 -14.38
CA LEU A 212 -25.25 -5.69 -13.71
C LEU A 212 -25.70 -4.24 -13.56
N ARG A 213 -25.92 -3.81 -12.30
CA ARG A 213 -26.20 -2.42 -11.96
C ARG A 213 -25.01 -1.78 -11.27
N ARG A 214 -24.68 -0.55 -11.63
CA ARG A 214 -23.53 0.18 -11.07
C ARG A 214 -23.92 1.57 -10.60
N SER A 215 -23.28 2.04 -9.54
CA SER A 215 -23.53 3.36 -8.95
C SER A 215 -22.29 3.94 -8.29
N ALA A 216 -22.07 5.24 -8.43
CA ALA A 216 -21.02 5.96 -7.68
C ALA A 216 -21.46 6.33 -6.25
N SER A 217 -22.76 6.52 -6.02
CA SER A 217 -23.31 7.05 -4.76
C SER A 217 -24.17 6.04 -4.00
N GLY A 218 -24.69 5.02 -4.69
CA GLY A 218 -25.74 4.12 -4.22
C GLY A 218 -27.16 4.70 -4.38
N THR A 219 -27.33 5.82 -5.08
CA THR A 219 -28.66 6.45 -5.29
C THR A 219 -29.15 6.31 -6.72
N THR A 220 -28.29 6.58 -7.70
CA THR A 220 -28.61 6.44 -9.13
C THR A 220 -27.84 5.25 -9.68
N TRP A 221 -28.54 4.36 -10.38
CA TRP A 221 -27.99 3.11 -10.86
C TRP A 221 -28.16 3.03 -12.37
N ASP A 222 -27.11 2.60 -13.07
CA ASP A 222 -27.28 2.05 -14.41
C ASP A 222 -27.82 0.61 -14.35
N ASP A 223 -28.17 0.05 -15.51
CA ASP A 223 -28.61 -1.34 -15.62
C ASP A 223 -28.20 -1.92 -16.97
N VAL A 224 -27.33 -2.92 -16.94
CA VAL A 224 -26.87 -3.67 -18.12
C VAL A 224 -27.38 -5.11 -18.03
N MET A 225 -28.23 -5.50 -18.97
CA MET A 225 -28.70 -6.87 -19.10
C MET A 225 -27.67 -7.73 -19.83
N LEU A 226 -27.03 -8.64 -19.09
CA LEU A 226 -25.99 -9.53 -19.60
C LEU A 226 -26.57 -10.77 -20.29
N SER A 227 -27.69 -11.28 -19.80
CA SER A 227 -28.40 -12.41 -20.42
C SER A 227 -29.90 -12.34 -20.21
N ASP A 228 -30.66 -12.92 -21.13
CA ASP A 228 -32.12 -13.05 -21.08
C ASP A 228 -32.57 -14.34 -21.79
N PHE A 229 -33.03 -15.35 -21.05
CA PHE A 229 -33.46 -16.63 -21.62
C PHE A 229 -34.75 -17.17 -21.00
N PRO A 230 -35.54 -17.99 -21.73
CA PRO A 230 -36.79 -18.55 -21.21
C PRO A 230 -36.57 -19.38 -19.94
N ALA A 231 -37.34 -19.10 -18.90
CA ALA A 231 -37.33 -19.83 -17.64
C ALA A 231 -38.45 -20.87 -17.58
N ASP A 232 -39.50 -20.72 -18.39
CA ASP A 232 -40.55 -21.71 -18.57
C ASP A 232 -41.00 -21.80 -20.05
N GLY A 233 -41.83 -22.80 -20.36
CA GLY A 233 -42.31 -23.08 -21.71
C GLY A 233 -41.36 -23.97 -22.56
N PRO A 234 -41.69 -24.19 -23.84
CA PRO A 234 -41.02 -25.19 -24.70
C PRO A 234 -39.53 -24.91 -24.98
N ASN A 235 -39.09 -23.66 -24.81
CA ASN A 235 -37.72 -23.22 -25.09
C ASN A 235 -36.87 -23.05 -23.82
N ALA A 236 -37.42 -23.38 -22.64
CA ALA A 236 -36.68 -23.34 -21.40
C ALA A 236 -35.65 -24.49 -21.32
N PRO A 237 -34.52 -24.28 -20.64
CA PRO A 237 -33.55 -25.36 -20.40
C PRO A 237 -34.21 -26.50 -19.61
N ALA A 238 -33.86 -27.74 -19.96
CA ALA A 238 -34.33 -28.91 -19.23
C ALA A 238 -33.58 -29.07 -17.90
N GLY A 239 -34.29 -29.54 -16.87
CA GLY A 239 -33.72 -29.88 -15.57
C GLY A 239 -34.33 -29.10 -14.41
N ASN A 240 -33.72 -29.25 -13.24
CA ASN A 240 -34.00 -28.44 -12.06
C ASN A 240 -32.69 -27.81 -11.54
N ARG A 241 -32.80 -26.77 -10.72
CA ARG A 241 -31.66 -25.98 -10.22
C ARG A 241 -30.82 -25.38 -11.35
N ILE A 242 -31.50 -24.82 -12.35
CA ILE A 242 -30.83 -24.44 -13.60
C ILE A 242 -29.78 -23.34 -13.40
N LEU A 243 -29.92 -22.42 -12.44
CA LEU A 243 -28.89 -21.40 -12.18
C LEU A 243 -27.90 -21.82 -11.09
N GLY A 244 -28.37 -22.52 -10.05
CA GLY A 244 -27.58 -22.80 -8.85
C GLY A 244 -27.17 -21.53 -8.10
N ASP A 245 -26.07 -21.59 -7.35
CA ASP A 245 -25.51 -20.49 -6.54
C ASP A 245 -24.17 -19.97 -7.13
N TYR A 246 -24.01 -20.05 -8.47
CA TYR A 246 -22.70 -19.93 -9.15
C TYR A 246 -22.38 -18.53 -9.71
N LEU A 247 -22.95 -17.48 -9.12
CA LEU A 247 -22.66 -16.10 -9.51
C LEU A 247 -21.61 -15.47 -8.59
N ASN A 248 -20.61 -14.81 -9.17
CA ASN A 248 -19.65 -14.03 -8.40
C ASN A 248 -19.21 -12.77 -9.15
N LEU A 249 -18.76 -11.78 -8.38
CA LEU A 249 -18.32 -10.48 -8.87
C LEU A 249 -17.10 -10.06 -8.03
N ALA A 250 -16.05 -9.62 -8.70
CA ALA A 250 -14.87 -9.06 -8.10
C ALA A 250 -14.51 -7.74 -8.77
N ALA A 251 -13.92 -6.83 -8.00
CA ALA A 251 -13.25 -5.67 -8.56
C ALA A 251 -11.75 -5.95 -8.68
N VAL A 252 -11.16 -5.54 -9.80
CA VAL A 252 -9.71 -5.56 -10.04
C VAL A 252 -9.34 -4.17 -10.53
N GLY A 253 -8.70 -3.40 -9.64
CA GLY A 253 -8.49 -1.97 -9.84
C GLY A 253 -9.80 -1.24 -10.11
N LYS A 254 -9.80 -0.45 -11.19
CA LYS A 254 -10.97 0.32 -11.65
C LYS A 254 -12.08 -0.54 -12.25
N ASN A 255 -11.83 -1.80 -12.66
CA ASN A 255 -12.78 -2.59 -13.44
C ASN A 255 -13.47 -3.72 -12.64
N PHE A 256 -14.61 -4.19 -13.15
CA PHE A 256 -15.30 -5.36 -12.59
C PHE A 256 -15.12 -6.59 -13.46
N TYR A 257 -15.02 -7.74 -12.79
CA TYR A 257 -14.91 -9.06 -13.38
C TYR A 257 -15.97 -9.94 -12.74
N GLY A 258 -16.77 -10.62 -13.54
CA GLY A 258 -17.83 -11.45 -13.01
C GLY A 258 -18.05 -12.72 -13.81
N VAL A 259 -18.70 -13.68 -13.13
CA VAL A 259 -19.17 -14.92 -13.72
C VAL A 259 -20.62 -15.13 -13.32
N PHE A 260 -21.44 -15.61 -14.24
CA PHE A 260 -22.82 -16.00 -13.99
C PHE A 260 -23.19 -17.22 -14.83
N SER A 261 -24.23 -17.93 -14.42
CA SER A 261 -24.76 -19.08 -15.17
C SER A 261 -25.92 -18.64 -16.07
N ALA A 262 -25.92 -19.09 -17.32
CA ALA A 262 -27.03 -18.85 -18.25
C ALA A 262 -27.19 -20.00 -19.25
N TYR A 263 -28.34 -20.04 -19.93
CA TYR A 263 -28.60 -21.02 -20.97
C TYR A 263 -27.76 -20.74 -22.21
N ASN A 264 -26.90 -21.68 -22.60
CA ASN A 264 -25.94 -21.49 -23.68
C ASN A 264 -26.54 -21.70 -25.09
N HIS A 265 -27.85 -21.86 -25.24
CA HIS A 265 -28.46 -21.99 -26.56
C HIS A 265 -27.96 -20.89 -27.51
N LEU A 266 -27.58 -21.26 -28.74
CA LEU A 266 -26.87 -20.38 -29.71
C LEU A 266 -27.77 -19.26 -30.28
N ASP A 267 -28.32 -18.46 -29.40
CA ASP A 267 -29.10 -17.26 -29.64
C ASP A 267 -28.33 -16.05 -29.13
N PHE A 268 -27.87 -15.22 -30.05
CA PHE A 268 -27.13 -14.01 -29.70
C PHE A 268 -28.04 -12.94 -29.09
N ALA A 269 -29.34 -12.98 -29.36
CA ALA A 269 -30.30 -12.04 -28.77
C ALA A 269 -30.50 -12.29 -27.27
N ALA A 270 -30.23 -13.52 -26.81
CA ALA A 270 -30.24 -13.86 -25.39
C ALA A 270 -29.08 -13.22 -24.60
N PHE A 271 -28.13 -12.54 -25.27
CA PHE A 271 -27.02 -11.82 -24.63
C PHE A 271 -26.96 -10.38 -25.17
N PRO A 272 -27.81 -9.47 -24.67
CA PRO A 272 -27.92 -8.10 -25.19
C PRO A 272 -26.63 -7.29 -25.10
N ALA A 273 -25.78 -7.58 -24.11
CA ALA A 273 -24.45 -6.98 -23.96
C ALA A 273 -23.39 -7.55 -24.93
N GLY A 274 -23.76 -8.52 -25.78
CA GLY A 274 -22.87 -9.23 -26.68
C GLY A 274 -22.28 -10.49 -26.06
N ILE A 275 -21.90 -11.46 -26.91
CA ILE A 275 -21.30 -12.72 -26.49
C ILE A 275 -20.25 -13.22 -27.50
N THR A 276 -19.14 -13.74 -26.95
CA THR A 276 -18.14 -14.51 -27.69
C THR A 276 -18.16 -15.96 -27.20
N TRP A 277 -18.42 -16.88 -28.13
CA TRP A 277 -18.44 -18.30 -27.84
C TRP A 277 -17.04 -18.90 -27.94
N GLN A 278 -16.56 -19.55 -26.88
CA GLN A 278 -15.29 -20.29 -26.89
C GLN A 278 -15.44 -21.74 -27.40
N ARG A 279 -16.66 -22.29 -27.41
CA ARG A 279 -16.94 -23.63 -27.97
C ARG A 279 -17.00 -23.57 -29.49
N ASN A 280 -16.59 -24.67 -30.15
CA ASN A 280 -16.82 -24.88 -31.56
C ASN A 280 -18.32 -24.82 -31.85
N LYS A 281 -18.70 -24.20 -32.96
CA LYS A 281 -20.10 -24.02 -33.35
C LYS A 281 -20.22 -24.00 -34.86
N THR A 282 -21.40 -24.33 -35.35
CA THR A 282 -21.71 -24.21 -36.78
C THR A 282 -21.47 -22.79 -37.28
N ALA A 283 -21.08 -22.66 -38.55
CA ALA A 283 -20.93 -21.35 -39.21
C ALA A 283 -22.24 -20.54 -39.14
N ALA A 284 -22.14 -19.21 -39.17
CA ALA A 284 -23.29 -18.33 -38.99
C ALA A 284 -24.41 -18.54 -40.02
N SER A 285 -24.08 -19.05 -41.21
CA SER A 285 -25.01 -19.36 -42.30
C SER A 285 -25.78 -20.67 -42.13
N VAL A 286 -25.38 -21.55 -41.19
CA VAL A 286 -26.00 -22.87 -41.00
C VAL A 286 -27.17 -22.78 -40.02
N THR A 287 -28.32 -23.33 -40.42
CA THR A 287 -29.53 -23.44 -39.59
C THR A 287 -29.98 -24.91 -39.51
N PRO A 288 -30.27 -25.46 -38.31
CA PRO A 288 -30.20 -24.81 -36.99
C PRO A 288 -28.76 -24.60 -36.49
N LYS A 289 -28.53 -23.55 -35.71
CA LYS A 289 -27.23 -23.30 -35.06
C LYS A 289 -26.98 -24.35 -33.97
N ARG A 290 -25.78 -24.94 -33.93
CA ARG A 290 -25.41 -25.99 -32.96
C ARG A 290 -24.00 -25.81 -32.43
N PHE A 291 -23.76 -26.18 -31.18
CA PHE A 291 -22.40 -26.40 -30.70
C PHE A 291 -21.86 -27.72 -31.24
N LEU A 292 -20.55 -27.76 -31.39
CA LEU A 292 -19.79 -28.88 -31.91
C LEU A 292 -18.73 -29.28 -30.88
N ALA A 293 -18.38 -30.56 -30.85
CA ALA A 293 -17.26 -31.05 -30.07
C ALA A 293 -15.91 -30.57 -30.67
N LEU A 294 -14.80 -30.98 -30.05
CA LEU A 294 -13.45 -30.63 -30.52
C LEU A 294 -13.15 -31.14 -31.94
N ASP A 295 -13.88 -32.15 -32.41
CA ASP A 295 -13.81 -32.70 -33.77
C ASP A 295 -14.46 -31.79 -34.84
N ASN A 296 -15.13 -30.70 -34.45
CA ASN A 296 -15.89 -29.81 -35.33
C ASN A 296 -17.04 -30.50 -36.10
N VAL A 297 -17.50 -31.67 -35.67
CA VAL A 297 -18.56 -32.43 -36.36
C VAL A 297 -19.65 -32.89 -35.39
N THR A 298 -19.27 -33.45 -34.25
CA THR A 298 -20.23 -34.02 -33.30
C THR A 298 -21.04 -32.91 -32.62
N THR A 299 -22.36 -32.95 -32.76
CA THR A 299 -23.26 -31.97 -32.13
C THR A 299 -23.26 -32.14 -30.61
N VAL A 300 -23.18 -31.02 -29.88
CA VAL A 300 -23.32 -30.95 -28.42
C VAL A 300 -24.63 -30.23 -28.09
N ALA A 301 -25.42 -30.80 -27.19
CA ALA A 301 -26.68 -30.20 -26.73
C ALA A 301 -26.42 -28.92 -25.91
N ALA A 302 -27.42 -28.03 -25.90
CA ALA A 302 -27.37 -26.85 -25.05
C ALA A 302 -27.47 -27.25 -23.57
N SER A 303 -26.83 -26.47 -22.70
CA SER A 303 -26.67 -26.65 -21.26
C SER A 303 -26.70 -25.29 -20.56
N ILE A 304 -26.75 -25.31 -19.23
CA ILE A 304 -26.40 -24.12 -18.46
C ILE A 304 -24.88 -24.08 -18.31
N ASP A 305 -24.26 -23.01 -18.77
CA ASP A 305 -22.81 -22.81 -18.72
C ASP A 305 -22.45 -21.54 -17.92
N PRO A 306 -21.23 -21.46 -17.37
CA PRO A 306 -20.70 -20.22 -16.83
C PRO A 306 -20.31 -19.25 -17.96
N PHE A 307 -20.70 -18.00 -17.82
CA PHE A 307 -20.35 -16.88 -18.69
C PHE A 307 -19.51 -15.89 -17.90
N PHE A 308 -18.34 -15.56 -18.44
CA PHE A 308 -17.44 -14.57 -17.89
C PHE A 308 -17.64 -13.22 -18.58
N PHE A 309 -17.63 -12.14 -17.80
CA PHE A 309 -17.59 -10.79 -18.32
C PHE A 309 -16.54 -9.95 -17.59
N ARG A 310 -16.10 -8.89 -18.27
CA ARG A 310 -15.40 -7.77 -17.67
C ARG A 310 -16.10 -6.48 -18.05
N THR A 311 -15.96 -5.46 -17.22
CA THR A 311 -16.35 -4.11 -17.59
C THR A 311 -15.13 -3.22 -17.80
N THR A 312 -15.35 -2.13 -18.52
CA THR A 312 -14.42 -1.00 -18.61
C THR A 312 -15.12 0.18 -17.95
N GLU A 313 -14.73 0.50 -16.72
CA GLU A 313 -15.46 1.47 -15.89
C GLU A 313 -14.99 2.91 -16.08
N ILE A 314 -13.76 3.05 -16.55
CA ILE A 314 -13.16 4.33 -16.93
C ILE A 314 -12.99 4.37 -18.44
N ASP A 315 -13.31 5.52 -19.05
CA ASP A 315 -13.00 5.72 -20.47
C ASP A 315 -11.49 5.55 -20.67
N PRO A 316 -11.03 4.78 -21.67
CA PRO A 316 -9.60 4.60 -21.89
C PRO A 316 -8.81 5.91 -22.06
N SER A 317 -9.45 7.00 -22.47
CA SER A 317 -8.82 8.32 -22.56
C SER A 317 -8.71 9.08 -21.25
N ALA A 318 -9.44 8.63 -20.23
CA ALA A 318 -9.41 9.14 -18.88
C ALA A 318 -8.58 8.27 -17.93
N ASP A 319 -8.20 7.05 -18.31
CA ASP A 319 -7.38 6.14 -17.48
C ASP A 319 -5.90 6.49 -17.59
N PHE A 320 -5.34 7.11 -16.54
CA PHE A 320 -3.94 7.54 -16.49
C PHE A 320 -3.17 6.72 -15.46
N TRP A 321 -1.87 6.56 -15.69
CA TRP A 321 -0.98 5.94 -14.72
C TRP A 321 0.44 6.48 -14.86
N ILE A 322 1.22 6.32 -13.81
CA ILE A 322 2.68 6.46 -13.89
C ILE A 322 3.22 5.04 -14.06
N ARG A 323 4.17 4.84 -14.99
CA ARG A 323 4.82 3.53 -15.11
C ARG A 323 5.60 3.26 -13.82
N ASP A 324 5.09 2.37 -12.99
CA ASP A 324 5.68 2.01 -11.70
C ASP A 324 6.81 0.97 -11.83
N TRP A 325 7.01 0.43 -13.04
CA TRP A 325 8.20 -0.31 -13.42
C TRP A 325 8.45 -0.26 -14.94
N THR A 326 9.73 -0.16 -15.31
CA THR A 326 10.21 -0.27 -16.70
C THR A 326 11.40 -1.22 -16.77
N ASP A 327 11.22 -2.41 -17.38
CA ASP A 327 12.32 -3.36 -17.61
C ASP A 327 13.01 -3.12 -18.95
N SER A 328 12.25 -2.76 -19.98
CA SER A 328 12.69 -2.39 -21.33
C SER A 328 11.58 -1.61 -22.05
N ALA A 329 11.88 -1.03 -23.22
CA ALA A 329 10.86 -0.40 -24.07
C ALA A 329 9.67 -1.33 -24.42
N ALA A 330 9.87 -2.65 -24.48
CA ALA A 330 8.81 -3.63 -24.78
C ALA A 330 8.12 -4.20 -23.54
N VAL A 331 8.77 -4.14 -22.38
CA VAL A 331 8.36 -4.79 -21.14
C VAL A 331 8.37 -3.73 -20.03
N HIS A 332 7.22 -3.11 -19.83
CA HIS A 332 6.97 -2.02 -18.89
C HIS A 332 5.51 -2.06 -18.42
N ASP A 333 5.19 -1.29 -17.38
CA ASP A 333 3.83 -1.18 -16.86
C ASP A 333 2.84 -0.60 -17.89
N ARG A 334 1.64 -1.19 -17.95
CA ARG A 334 0.55 -0.80 -18.86
C ARG A 334 -0.69 -0.34 -18.10
N GLY A 335 -0.51 0.18 -16.89
CA GLY A 335 -1.60 0.62 -16.02
C GLY A 335 -2.28 -0.55 -15.31
N ASN A 336 -1.55 -1.63 -15.03
CA ASN A 336 -2.12 -2.76 -14.31
C ASN A 336 -2.37 -2.41 -12.83
N GLU A 337 -3.56 -2.73 -12.31
CA GLU A 337 -3.94 -2.44 -10.93
C GLU A 337 -4.61 -3.69 -10.30
N PRO A 338 -3.96 -4.38 -9.34
CA PRO A 338 -2.62 -4.11 -8.84
C PRO A 338 -1.51 -4.32 -9.89
N SER A 339 -0.38 -3.64 -9.68
CA SER A 339 0.85 -3.79 -10.43
C SER A 339 1.35 -5.24 -10.41
N VAL A 340 1.91 -5.66 -11.54
CA VAL A 340 2.43 -7.01 -11.75
C VAL A 340 3.89 -7.16 -11.31
N ARG A 341 4.54 -6.09 -10.80
CA ARG A 341 5.91 -6.13 -10.28
C ARG A 341 5.96 -5.61 -8.84
N ALA A 342 6.48 -6.45 -7.95
CA ALA A 342 6.68 -6.08 -6.55
C ALA A 342 7.85 -5.09 -6.31
N ASN A 343 8.79 -4.95 -7.26
CA ASN A 343 9.89 -3.98 -7.17
C ASN A 343 9.47 -2.64 -7.80
N PHE A 344 8.47 -1.99 -7.19
CA PHE A 344 8.00 -0.67 -7.63
C PHE A 344 9.03 0.44 -7.34
N PHE A 345 9.92 0.25 -6.37
CA PHE A 345 10.82 1.28 -5.85
C PHE A 345 12.14 1.45 -6.61
N SER A 346 12.48 0.57 -7.56
CA SER A 346 13.77 0.66 -8.29
C SER A 346 13.65 1.17 -9.73
N THR A 347 12.55 0.82 -10.41
CA THR A 347 12.42 1.00 -11.87
C THR A 347 11.19 1.82 -12.27
N SER A 348 10.54 2.49 -11.32
CA SER A 348 9.48 3.47 -11.60
C SER A 348 9.99 4.65 -12.43
N ASP A 349 9.09 5.24 -13.20
CA ASP A 349 9.33 6.43 -14.01
C ASP A 349 9.02 7.73 -13.25
N VAL A 350 9.61 7.84 -12.07
CA VAL A 350 9.73 9.08 -11.29
C VAL A 350 11.19 9.23 -10.90
N TRP A 351 11.80 10.39 -11.14
CA TRP A 351 13.23 10.59 -10.91
C TRP A 351 13.56 12.05 -10.62
N ASN A 352 14.78 12.26 -10.15
CA ASN A 352 15.29 13.57 -9.80
C ASN A 352 16.54 13.93 -10.60
N GLU A 353 16.66 15.21 -10.89
CA GLU A 353 17.83 15.83 -11.50
C GLU A 353 18.23 17.10 -10.74
N ARG A 354 19.52 17.43 -10.80
CA ARG A 354 20.06 18.69 -10.24
C ARG A 354 19.98 19.85 -11.25
N THR A 355 19.56 19.56 -12.48
CA THR A 355 19.35 20.50 -13.58
C THR A 355 17.92 20.38 -14.07
N ASN A 356 17.37 21.45 -14.64
CA ASN A 356 16.02 21.46 -15.21
C ASN A 356 15.91 20.69 -16.54
N ASP A 357 16.97 19.97 -16.94
CA ASP A 357 17.02 19.15 -18.13
C ASP A 357 17.31 17.71 -17.71
N PRO A 358 16.40 16.76 -18.01
CA PRO A 358 16.60 15.37 -17.63
C PRO A 358 17.63 14.69 -18.52
N LEU A 359 18.37 13.74 -17.95
CA LEU A 359 19.25 12.88 -18.72
C LEU A 359 18.43 12.00 -19.68
N ALA A 360 19.07 11.59 -20.79
CA ALA A 360 18.47 10.65 -21.71
C ALA A 360 18.19 9.31 -21.01
N PHE A 361 17.14 8.61 -21.43
CA PHE A 361 16.87 7.26 -20.95
C PHE A 361 18.00 6.29 -21.26
N ASP A 362 18.18 5.31 -20.39
CA ASP A 362 19.18 4.26 -20.61
C ASP A 362 18.78 3.33 -21.76
N ALA A 363 19.65 2.35 -22.07
CA ALA A 363 19.40 1.39 -23.14
C ALA A 363 18.15 0.49 -22.91
N ASN A 364 17.59 0.51 -21.70
CA ASN A 364 16.39 -0.22 -21.31
C ASN A 364 15.17 0.71 -21.18
N ASP A 365 15.21 1.92 -21.74
CA ASP A 365 14.10 2.89 -21.67
C ASP A 365 13.78 3.35 -20.23
N ARG A 366 14.78 3.33 -19.33
CA ARG A 366 14.62 3.74 -17.93
C ARG A 366 15.12 5.16 -17.71
N PRO A 367 14.47 5.95 -16.82
CA PRO A 367 15.03 7.21 -16.39
C PRO A 367 16.34 7.03 -15.63
N GLN A 368 17.24 7.98 -15.80
CA GLN A 368 18.41 8.14 -14.94
C GLN A 368 18.08 9.13 -13.83
N SER A 369 18.75 9.04 -12.68
CA SER A 369 18.48 9.92 -11.54
C SER A 369 19.80 10.36 -10.92
N HIS A 370 19.82 11.58 -10.42
CA HIS A 370 20.84 12.06 -9.49
C HIS A 370 20.28 12.06 -8.06
N ASP A 371 21.17 11.81 -7.09
CA ASP A 371 20.92 12.15 -5.69
C ASP A 371 20.54 13.64 -5.63
N PRO A 372 19.50 14.02 -4.86
CA PRO A 372 19.15 15.42 -4.72
C PRO A 372 20.20 16.19 -3.92
N GLN A 373 20.05 17.51 -3.95
CA GLN A 373 20.94 18.44 -3.30
C GLN A 373 20.21 19.26 -2.25
N PRO A 374 20.83 19.53 -1.09
CA PRO A 374 20.29 20.47 -0.11
C PRO A 374 19.95 21.81 -0.76
N ALA A 375 18.86 22.46 -0.34
CA ALA A 375 18.37 23.72 -0.91
C ALA A 375 19.44 24.82 -0.97
N ALA A 376 20.37 24.85 -0.01
CA ALA A 376 21.47 25.81 -0.01
C ALA A 376 22.53 25.59 -1.12
N MET A 377 22.53 24.43 -1.78
CA MET A 377 23.41 24.10 -2.89
C MET A 377 22.75 24.35 -4.25
N GLY A 378 21.43 24.49 -4.28
CA GLY A 378 20.64 24.78 -5.48
C GLY A 378 19.33 24.00 -5.50
N HIS A 379 18.57 24.22 -6.56
CA HIS A 379 17.26 23.58 -6.78
C HIS A 379 17.39 22.12 -7.22
N ASN A 380 16.38 21.32 -6.92
CA ASN A 380 16.18 20.01 -7.52
C ASN A 380 14.99 20.03 -8.48
N TYR A 381 14.97 19.10 -9.42
CA TYR A 381 13.95 19.02 -10.46
C TYR A 381 13.43 17.58 -10.53
N ALA A 382 12.15 17.39 -10.20
CA ALA A 382 11.49 16.11 -10.33
C ALA A 382 10.85 15.97 -11.71
N PHE A 383 10.96 14.78 -12.27
CA PHE A 383 10.42 14.41 -13.56
C PHE A 383 9.64 13.11 -13.44
N THR A 384 8.65 12.95 -14.32
CA THR A 384 7.83 11.75 -14.40
C THR A 384 7.39 11.49 -15.83
N ARG A 385 7.21 10.21 -16.17
CA ARG A 385 6.54 9.76 -17.39
C ARG A 385 5.15 9.22 -17.05
N VAL A 386 4.13 9.86 -17.59
CA VAL A 386 2.72 9.50 -17.44
C VAL A 386 2.23 8.85 -18.73
N ALA A 387 1.42 7.80 -18.62
CA ALA A 387 0.76 7.16 -19.75
C ALA A 387 -0.77 7.13 -19.56
N ARG A 388 -1.49 6.88 -20.65
CA ARG A 388 -2.93 6.64 -20.68
C ARG A 388 -3.33 5.63 -21.74
N ALA A 389 -4.49 5.00 -21.58
CA ALA A 389 -4.89 3.90 -22.45
C ALA A 389 -5.33 4.33 -23.85
N ALA A 390 -5.84 5.56 -24.03
CA ALA A 390 -6.18 6.11 -25.33
C ALA A 390 -5.99 7.64 -25.44
N GLY A 391 -5.60 8.11 -26.62
CA GLY A 391 -5.30 9.51 -26.88
C GLY A 391 -6.46 10.37 -27.36
N THR A 392 -7.73 10.07 -27.08
CA THR A 392 -8.85 10.68 -27.84
C THR A 392 -9.22 12.10 -27.44
N THR A 393 -8.78 12.57 -26.27
CA THR A 393 -9.14 13.90 -25.71
C THR A 393 -7.90 14.64 -25.21
N ALA A 394 -7.99 15.98 -25.09
CA ALA A 394 -6.99 16.76 -24.37
C ALA A 394 -7.37 16.84 -22.89
N VAL A 395 -6.42 16.62 -21.98
CA VAL A 395 -6.67 16.51 -20.54
C VAL A 395 -5.49 17.04 -19.74
N ASP A 396 -5.76 17.80 -18.69
CA ASP A 396 -4.77 18.16 -17.68
C ASP A 396 -4.72 17.10 -16.58
N VAL A 397 -3.52 16.60 -16.29
CA VAL A 397 -3.27 15.73 -15.13
C VAL A 397 -2.52 16.51 -14.06
N THR A 398 -2.89 16.28 -12.80
CA THR A 398 -2.25 16.87 -11.63
C THR A 398 -1.21 15.89 -11.07
N LEU A 399 -0.01 16.37 -10.79
CA LEU A 399 1.12 15.62 -10.25
C LEU A 399 1.53 16.20 -8.90
N ARG A 400 1.45 15.42 -7.83
CA ARG A 400 1.95 15.80 -6.50
C ARG A 400 3.19 15.00 -6.18
N TYR A 401 4.33 15.68 -6.09
CA TYR A 401 5.61 15.06 -5.73
C TYR A 401 5.78 15.00 -4.21
N LEU A 402 6.36 13.90 -3.75
CA LEU A 402 6.61 13.59 -2.34
C LEU A 402 8.03 13.05 -2.20
N TYR A 403 8.64 13.22 -1.03
CA TYR A 403 9.92 12.58 -0.73
C TYR A 403 9.95 11.99 0.67
N SER A 404 10.84 11.02 0.91
CA SER A 404 11.11 10.44 2.23
C SER A 404 12.61 10.23 2.39
N ASP A 405 13.11 10.12 3.63
CA ASP A 405 14.47 9.63 3.84
C ASP A 405 14.59 8.17 3.33
N GLY A 406 15.80 7.78 2.93
CA GLY A 406 16.08 6.48 2.31
C GLY A 406 15.98 5.31 3.29
N GLY A 407 15.00 4.44 3.08
CA GLY A 407 14.82 3.25 3.90
C GLY A 407 13.53 2.49 3.64
N VAL A 408 13.27 1.49 4.50
CA VAL A 408 12.00 0.75 4.55
C VAL A 408 11.16 1.27 5.71
N GLY A 409 9.86 1.44 5.45
CA GLY A 409 8.91 1.94 6.42
C GLY A 409 9.01 3.45 6.72
N VAL A 410 9.77 4.24 5.95
CA VAL A 410 9.93 5.68 6.23
C VAL A 410 8.75 6.48 5.67
N ASN A 411 8.21 7.41 6.47
CA ASN A 411 7.05 8.22 6.08
C ASN A 411 7.41 9.28 5.02
N TYR A 412 6.55 9.42 4.00
CA TYR A 412 6.65 10.45 2.96
C TYR A 412 6.16 11.83 3.44
N VAL A 413 6.74 12.88 2.89
CA VAL A 413 6.29 14.28 3.07
C VAL A 413 6.11 14.96 1.71
N SER A 414 5.33 16.04 1.68
CA SER A 414 5.10 16.81 0.45
C SER A 414 6.37 17.52 -0.01
N ALA A 415 6.70 17.41 -1.30
CA ALA A 415 7.79 18.18 -1.92
C ALA A 415 7.38 19.64 -2.25
N GLY A 416 6.08 19.93 -2.21
CA GLY A 416 5.50 21.26 -2.45
C GLY A 416 4.05 21.17 -2.94
N PRO A 417 3.52 22.24 -3.56
CA PRO A 417 2.21 22.24 -4.22
C PRO A 417 2.23 21.38 -5.49
N PRO A 418 1.08 20.87 -5.97
CA PRO A 418 1.03 20.03 -7.16
C PRO A 418 1.36 20.80 -8.45
N ALA A 419 1.84 20.07 -9.45
CA ALA A 419 2.08 20.54 -10.82
C ALA A 419 1.01 20.02 -11.79
N THR A 420 0.94 20.62 -12.97
CA THR A 420 0.04 20.19 -14.05
C THR A 420 0.83 19.72 -15.26
N LEU A 421 0.45 18.58 -15.82
CA LEU A 421 0.96 18.08 -17.10
C LEU A 421 -0.20 18.00 -18.10
N HIS A 422 -0.10 18.78 -19.18
CA HIS A 422 -1.15 18.85 -20.21
C HIS A 422 -0.95 17.76 -21.27
N PHE A 423 -1.95 16.92 -21.53
CA PHE A 423 -1.97 15.98 -22.65
C PHE A 423 -2.78 16.54 -23.82
N ASN A 424 -2.19 16.52 -25.02
CA ASN A 424 -2.90 16.83 -26.27
C ASN A 424 -3.67 15.61 -26.79
N VAL A 425 -4.60 15.85 -27.72
CA VAL A 425 -5.21 14.76 -28.51
C VAL A 425 -4.12 14.00 -29.28
N GLY A 426 -4.19 12.68 -29.25
CA GLY A 426 -3.27 11.73 -29.87
C GLY A 426 -2.15 11.24 -28.94
N GLU A 427 -1.82 11.98 -27.88
CA GLU A 427 -0.75 11.59 -26.95
C GLU A 427 -1.24 10.47 -26.02
N THR A 428 -0.59 9.30 -26.00
CA THR A 428 -0.86 8.21 -25.02
C THR A 428 0.19 8.13 -23.93
N GLU A 429 1.26 8.90 -24.07
CA GLU A 429 2.37 8.98 -23.12
C GLU A 429 2.98 10.37 -23.17
N LYS A 430 3.38 10.89 -22.01
CA LYS A 430 4.06 12.16 -21.90
C LYS A 430 5.05 12.16 -20.74
N THR A 431 6.26 12.61 -21.04
CA THR A 431 7.29 12.89 -20.05
C THR A 431 7.32 14.39 -19.78
N VAL A 432 7.50 14.78 -18.52
CA VAL A 432 7.80 16.19 -18.18
C VAL A 432 9.02 16.65 -18.98
N ALA A 433 8.85 17.71 -19.77
CA ALA A 433 9.85 18.13 -20.74
C ALA A 433 11.07 18.79 -20.09
N ALA A 434 12.20 18.78 -20.80
CA ALA A 434 13.35 19.61 -20.50
C ALA A 434 12.95 21.09 -20.36
N GLY A 435 13.53 21.78 -19.39
CA GLY A 435 13.14 23.13 -18.97
C GLY A 435 11.83 23.23 -18.17
N SER A 436 11.11 22.12 -17.94
CA SER A 436 9.80 22.10 -17.26
C SER A 436 9.75 21.16 -16.05
N GLY A 437 10.89 20.71 -15.54
CA GLY A 437 11.00 19.90 -14.34
C GLY A 437 10.36 20.58 -13.12
N TYR A 438 9.74 19.78 -12.27
CA TYR A 438 9.11 20.29 -11.06
C TYR A 438 10.18 20.69 -10.05
N VAL A 439 10.28 21.99 -9.78
CA VAL A 439 11.24 22.53 -8.80
C VAL A 439 10.82 22.10 -7.40
N TRP A 440 11.74 21.45 -6.69
CA TRP A 440 11.54 21.09 -5.29
C TRP A 440 12.81 21.29 -4.46
N GLU A 441 12.61 21.48 -3.16
CA GLU A 441 13.69 21.77 -2.22
C GLU A 441 13.83 20.64 -1.20
N LEU A 442 15.05 20.10 -1.12
CA LEU A 442 15.44 19.27 0.01
C LEU A 442 15.89 20.20 1.14
N PRO A 443 15.28 20.18 2.33
CA PRO A 443 15.67 21.05 3.43
C PRO A 443 17.17 20.93 3.73
N SER A 444 17.85 22.06 4.01
CA SER A 444 19.31 22.07 4.17
C SER A 444 19.85 21.15 5.27
N GLY A 445 19.01 20.77 6.24
CA GLY A 445 19.33 19.82 7.31
C GLY A 445 18.96 18.35 7.01
N ALA A 446 18.38 18.05 5.85
CA ALA A 446 17.95 16.69 5.49
C ALA A 446 19.08 15.88 4.84
N SER A 447 18.97 14.55 4.90
CA SER A 447 19.86 13.66 4.13
C SER A 447 19.53 13.80 2.65
N ASN A 448 20.55 13.68 1.78
CA ASN A 448 20.31 13.48 0.36
C ASN A 448 20.10 12.01 -0.03
N HIS A 449 20.10 11.09 0.93
CA HIS A 449 19.64 9.73 0.73
C HIS A 449 18.14 9.69 0.90
N VAL A 450 17.41 9.68 -0.22
CA VAL A 450 15.96 9.82 -0.22
C VAL A 450 15.27 8.93 -1.25
N CYS A 451 13.98 8.73 -1.04
CA CYS A 451 13.06 8.21 -2.04
C CYS A 451 12.21 9.37 -2.57
N LEU A 452 11.91 9.35 -3.86
CA LEU A 452 10.95 10.26 -4.51
C LEU A 452 9.70 9.47 -4.84
N ALA A 453 8.53 10.07 -4.67
CA ALA A 453 7.27 9.52 -5.11
C ALA A 453 6.44 10.60 -5.81
N VAL A 454 5.47 10.15 -6.60
CA VAL A 454 4.51 11.00 -7.27
C VAL A 454 3.13 10.39 -7.19
N GLU A 455 2.15 11.25 -6.95
CA GLU A 455 0.73 10.95 -6.95
C GLU A 455 0.07 11.68 -8.13
N LEU A 456 -0.66 10.94 -8.94
CA LEU A 456 -1.38 11.44 -10.10
C LEU A 456 -2.88 11.55 -9.81
N SER A 457 -3.52 12.58 -10.35
CA SER A 457 -4.98 12.63 -10.46
C SER A 457 -5.43 13.36 -11.72
N ALA A 458 -6.47 12.85 -12.37
CA ALA A 458 -7.15 13.46 -13.51
C ALA A 458 -8.67 13.56 -13.23
N PRO A 459 -9.44 14.40 -13.96
CA PRO A 459 -10.88 14.56 -13.72
C PRO A 459 -11.71 13.27 -13.75
N GLY A 460 -11.32 12.28 -14.58
CA GLY A 460 -11.96 10.96 -14.64
C GLY A 460 -11.23 9.87 -13.87
N ASP A 461 -10.07 10.19 -13.28
CA ASP A 461 -9.18 9.26 -12.61
C ASP A 461 -8.55 9.90 -11.37
N PRO A 462 -9.34 10.09 -10.30
CA PRO A 462 -8.84 10.70 -9.08
C PRO A 462 -7.92 9.73 -8.35
N ILE A 463 -6.91 10.27 -7.64
CA ILE A 463 -6.10 9.49 -6.72
C ILE A 463 -6.99 8.73 -5.72
N ILE A 464 -6.63 7.47 -5.48
CA ILE A 464 -7.30 6.64 -4.49
C ILE A 464 -6.73 7.01 -3.13
N SER A 465 -7.57 7.62 -2.29
CA SER A 465 -7.20 7.90 -0.90
C SER A 465 -6.95 6.58 -0.14
N PRO A 466 -6.00 6.56 0.80
CA PRO A 466 -5.25 7.71 1.30
C PRO A 466 -4.04 8.12 0.43
N SER A 467 -3.58 9.36 0.64
CA SER A 467 -2.29 9.83 0.10
C SER A 467 -1.13 9.14 0.83
N LEU A 468 0.03 9.05 0.18
CA LEU A 468 1.31 8.64 0.76
C LEU A 468 1.83 9.64 1.81
N VAL A 469 1.30 10.87 1.87
CA VAL A 469 1.74 11.86 2.86
C VAL A 469 1.56 11.34 4.30
N GLY A 470 2.66 11.34 5.05
CA GLY A 470 2.71 10.81 6.40
C GLY A 470 2.52 9.30 6.48
N ARG A 471 2.78 8.57 5.38
CA ARG A 471 2.71 7.11 5.30
C ARG A 471 3.97 6.57 4.66
N ALA A 472 4.24 5.32 4.94
CA ALA A 472 5.23 4.52 4.24
C ALA A 472 4.49 3.41 3.48
N PRO A 473 4.81 3.15 2.21
CA PRO A 473 4.32 1.96 1.52
C PRO A 473 4.64 0.69 2.32
N GLY A 474 3.70 -0.25 2.39
CA GLY A 474 3.82 -1.50 3.15
C GLY A 474 3.03 -1.56 4.47
N TRP A 475 3.37 -2.53 5.32
CA TRP A 475 2.66 -2.88 6.57
C TRP A 475 2.94 -1.83 7.68
N PRO A 476 2.00 -1.53 8.61
CA PRO A 476 0.96 -2.37 9.24
C PRO A 476 -0.38 -2.57 8.56
N THR A 477 -0.75 -1.79 7.57
CA THR A 477 -2.11 -1.82 6.99
C THR A 477 -2.16 -2.55 5.65
N THR A 478 -1.22 -3.47 5.39
CA THR A 478 -1.00 -4.03 4.04
C THR A 478 -1.04 -2.93 2.98
N ASP A 479 -0.45 -1.76 3.29
CA ASP A 479 -0.61 -0.52 2.52
C ASP A 479 0.19 -0.63 1.22
N LEU A 480 -0.31 -1.46 0.32
CA LEU A 480 0.13 -1.65 -1.04
C LEU A 480 -0.26 -0.42 -1.86
N LEU A 481 -0.27 0.80 -1.30
CA LEU A 481 -0.77 2.00 -1.99
C LEU A 481 -0.07 2.23 -3.32
N VAL A 482 1.21 1.89 -3.44
CA VAL A 482 1.90 1.99 -4.73
C VAL A 482 1.55 0.82 -5.65
N VAL A 483 1.47 -0.40 -5.13
CA VAL A 483 1.19 -1.60 -5.93
C VAL A 483 -0.28 -1.69 -6.35
N ASN A 484 -1.21 -1.25 -5.52
CA ASN A 484 -2.66 -1.36 -5.72
C ASN A 484 -3.26 -0.11 -6.38
N ASP A 485 -2.49 0.95 -6.60
CA ASP A 485 -2.95 2.18 -7.25
C ASP A 485 -1.87 2.65 -8.23
N ASN A 486 -2.14 2.44 -9.51
CA ASN A 486 -1.26 2.82 -10.62
C ASN A 486 -1.16 4.34 -10.83
N ASN A 487 -1.92 5.14 -10.08
CA ASN A 487 -1.74 6.58 -9.97
C ASN A 487 -0.63 6.98 -8.98
N LYS A 488 0.06 6.01 -8.36
CA LYS A 488 1.21 6.25 -7.48
C LYS A 488 2.44 5.54 -8.00
N ALA A 489 3.59 6.20 -7.93
CA ALA A 489 4.88 5.59 -8.21
C ALA A 489 5.94 6.10 -7.24
N GLN A 490 6.98 5.29 -7.01
CA GLN A 490 8.09 5.60 -6.11
C GLN A 490 9.40 5.17 -6.73
N ARG A 491 10.46 5.95 -6.53
CA ARG A 491 11.83 5.52 -6.85
C ARG A 491 12.82 5.89 -5.76
N ASN A 492 13.69 4.95 -5.44
CA ASN A 492 14.87 5.19 -4.61
C ASN A 492 15.91 5.95 -5.43
N MET A 493 16.43 7.07 -4.89
CA MET A 493 17.30 7.95 -5.66
C MET A 493 18.78 7.64 -5.50
N GLN A 494 19.15 6.84 -4.49
CA GLN A 494 20.55 6.67 -4.09
C GLN A 494 21.36 5.85 -5.11
N VAL A 495 22.35 6.50 -5.73
CA VAL A 495 23.37 5.85 -6.56
C VAL A 495 24.75 6.02 -5.95
N PHE A 496 25.38 4.93 -5.55
CA PHE A 496 26.71 4.95 -4.96
C PHE A 496 27.81 4.75 -6.02
N GLY A 497 28.30 5.86 -6.57
CA GLY A 497 29.35 5.87 -7.59
C GLY A 497 30.77 5.60 -7.06
N PHE A 498 31.56 4.78 -7.77
CA PHE A 498 32.96 4.54 -7.43
C PHE A 498 33.90 4.42 -8.64
N GLY A 499 35.13 4.90 -8.48
CA GLY A 499 36.14 5.06 -9.54
C GLY A 499 37.15 3.91 -9.71
N GLY A 500 37.16 2.93 -8.81
CA GLY A 500 38.03 1.74 -8.88
C GLY A 500 38.75 1.35 -7.57
N MET A 501 39.21 0.08 -7.51
CA MET A 501 39.99 -0.65 -6.48
C MET A 501 39.38 -0.91 -5.07
N SER A 502 39.26 -2.22 -4.75
CA SER A 502 39.39 -2.98 -3.49
C SER A 502 39.37 -2.27 -2.12
N THR A 503 38.59 -1.22 -1.97
CA THR A 503 38.38 -0.52 -0.70
C THR A 503 36.95 -0.75 -0.26
N ALA A 504 36.76 -1.10 1.00
CA ALA A 504 35.43 -1.31 1.55
C ALA A 504 34.63 0.01 1.49
N MET A 505 33.46 -0.07 0.89
CA MET A 505 32.47 1.00 0.83
C MET A 505 31.37 0.73 1.85
N THR A 506 30.67 1.78 2.27
CA THR A 506 29.58 1.67 3.24
C THR A 506 28.36 2.43 2.75
N MET A 507 27.20 1.78 2.83
CA MET A 507 25.89 2.34 2.49
C MET A 507 24.93 2.14 3.68
N TYR A 508 23.94 3.03 3.81
CA TYR A 508 23.00 3.04 4.93
C TYR A 508 21.56 3.18 4.47
N ALA A 509 20.66 2.44 5.11
CA ALA A 509 19.22 2.57 4.96
C ALA A 509 18.57 2.60 6.34
N ILE A 510 17.49 3.38 6.47
CA ILE A 510 16.66 3.39 7.67
C ILE A 510 15.72 2.18 7.64
N VAL A 511 15.53 1.55 8.79
CA VAL A 511 14.43 0.64 9.07
C VAL A 511 13.55 1.33 10.09
N HIS A 512 12.35 1.70 9.68
CA HIS A 512 11.42 2.49 10.49
C HIS A 512 10.15 1.69 10.78
N ASN A 513 9.72 1.66 12.04
CA ASN A 513 8.44 1.05 12.38
C ASN A 513 7.28 2.03 12.13
N ALA A 514 6.73 2.01 10.91
CA ALA A 514 5.56 2.80 10.51
C ALA A 514 4.26 2.37 11.23
N ALA A 515 4.31 1.33 12.06
CA ALA A 515 3.15 0.87 12.79
C ALA A 515 2.88 1.65 14.09
N THR A 516 1.62 1.58 14.51
CA THR A 516 1.12 2.09 15.79
C THR A 516 1.35 1.08 16.93
N VAL A 517 1.94 -0.08 16.64
CA VAL A 517 2.23 -1.15 17.60
C VAL A 517 3.71 -1.49 17.66
N THR A 518 4.16 -1.95 18.83
CA THR A 518 5.49 -2.53 18.99
C THR A 518 5.54 -3.91 18.33
N ARG A 519 6.58 -4.19 17.57
CA ARG A 519 6.72 -5.45 16.85
C ARG A 519 8.16 -5.83 16.55
N ASP A 520 8.34 -7.05 16.10
CA ASP A 520 9.56 -7.44 15.42
C ASP A 520 9.46 -7.05 13.94
N MET A 521 10.52 -6.44 13.40
CA MET A 521 10.65 -6.18 11.97
C MET A 521 11.66 -7.14 11.36
N THR A 522 11.35 -7.67 10.18
CA THR A 522 12.24 -8.57 9.45
C THR A 522 12.63 -7.91 8.14
N VAL A 523 13.93 -7.81 7.87
CA VAL A 523 14.46 -7.29 6.60
C VAL A 523 15.17 -8.42 5.87
N GLY A 524 14.63 -8.79 4.70
CA GLY A 524 15.21 -9.75 3.78
C GLY A 524 16.11 -9.08 2.74
N VAL A 525 17.03 -9.86 2.18
CA VAL A 525 17.90 -9.43 1.09
C VAL A 525 17.57 -10.23 -0.16
N ARG A 526 17.35 -9.53 -1.29
CA ARG A 526 17.21 -10.13 -2.61
C ARG A 526 18.29 -9.61 -3.54
N LEU A 527 18.95 -10.54 -4.22
CA LEU A 527 20.02 -10.27 -5.18
C LEU A 527 19.64 -10.90 -6.52
N ASP A 528 19.89 -10.19 -7.62
CA ASP A 528 19.94 -10.87 -8.91
C ASP A 528 21.17 -11.78 -9.01
N ARG A 529 21.20 -12.66 -10.01
CA ARG A 529 22.28 -13.64 -10.18
C ARG A 529 23.66 -12.98 -10.29
N ARG A 530 23.72 -11.82 -10.95
CA ARG A 530 24.98 -11.11 -11.21
C ARG A 530 25.51 -10.45 -9.95
N SER A 531 24.65 -9.73 -9.24
CA SER A 531 24.93 -9.04 -7.99
C SER A 531 25.33 -10.04 -6.91
N ALA A 532 24.72 -11.23 -6.87
CA ALA A 532 25.12 -12.29 -5.95
C ALA A 532 26.60 -12.68 -6.09
N ASP A 533 27.15 -12.67 -7.30
CA ASP A 533 28.59 -12.92 -7.52
C ASP A 533 29.45 -11.71 -7.15
N LEU A 534 29.01 -10.49 -7.51
CA LEU A 534 29.74 -9.26 -7.22
C LEU A 534 29.83 -8.95 -5.73
N LEU A 535 28.84 -9.37 -4.94
CA LEU A 535 28.67 -9.01 -3.53
C LEU A 535 29.22 -10.06 -2.57
N LYS A 536 29.92 -11.10 -3.05
CA LYS A 536 30.56 -12.10 -2.20
C LYS A 536 31.48 -11.45 -1.16
N GLY A 537 31.30 -11.81 0.11
CA GLY A 537 32.06 -11.25 1.22
C GLY A 537 31.53 -9.92 1.77
N SER A 538 30.46 -9.37 1.20
CA SER A 538 29.77 -8.21 1.77
C SER A 538 29.08 -8.58 3.08
N THR A 539 28.92 -7.61 3.97
CA THR A 539 28.24 -7.81 5.25
C THR A 539 27.17 -6.76 5.49
N LEU A 540 26.10 -7.17 6.14
CA LEU A 540 25.02 -6.31 6.58
C LEU A 540 25.00 -6.27 8.11
N SER A 541 24.94 -5.07 8.69
CA SER A 541 24.90 -4.87 10.14
C SER A 541 23.73 -3.98 10.59
N VAL A 542 23.21 -4.21 11.80
CA VAL A 542 22.16 -3.35 12.40
C VAL A 542 22.75 -2.43 13.46
N LEU A 543 22.37 -1.16 13.40
CA LEU A 543 22.77 -0.10 14.32
C LEU A 543 21.55 0.52 15.02
N GLY A 544 21.74 0.96 16.27
CA GLY A 544 20.74 1.74 17.02
C GLY A 544 19.77 0.92 17.88
N ALA A 545 20.16 -0.27 18.32
CA ALA A 545 19.34 -1.07 19.23
C ALA A 545 19.17 -0.41 20.63
N ARG A 546 18.10 -0.79 21.33
CA ARG A 546 17.64 -0.26 22.63
C ARG A 546 18.77 0.12 23.61
N GLY A 547 18.78 1.38 24.06
CA GLY A 547 19.55 1.85 25.23
C GLY A 547 21.07 1.95 25.08
N GLU A 548 21.64 1.52 23.95
CA GLU A 548 23.09 1.51 23.73
C GLU A 548 23.42 2.31 22.47
N LYS A 549 23.75 3.60 22.63
CA LYS A 549 24.02 4.49 21.51
C LYS A 549 25.08 3.88 20.57
N PHE A 550 24.63 3.63 19.34
CA PHE A 550 25.37 3.25 18.12
C PHE A 550 26.09 1.90 18.05
N LYS A 551 25.89 0.96 18.99
CA LYS A 551 26.52 -0.36 18.87
C LYS A 551 25.92 -1.23 17.75
N THR A 552 26.81 -1.98 17.11
CA THR A 552 26.48 -3.01 16.12
C THR A 552 26.13 -4.31 16.82
N ASN A 553 24.86 -4.72 16.75
CA ASN A 553 24.39 -5.89 17.52
C ASN A 553 24.27 -7.17 16.68
N THR A 554 24.06 -7.03 15.37
CA THR A 554 23.91 -8.16 14.44
C THR A 554 24.70 -7.85 13.19
N ARG A 555 25.61 -8.74 12.79
CA ARG A 555 26.34 -8.68 11.51
C ARG A 555 26.19 -10.01 10.80
N ILE A 556 25.71 -9.99 9.56
CA ILE A 556 25.53 -11.17 8.73
C ILE A 556 26.29 -11.04 7.42
N ALA A 557 26.69 -12.17 6.83
CA ALA A 557 27.15 -12.19 5.45
C ALA A 557 25.96 -11.96 4.51
N VAL A 558 26.17 -11.20 3.44
CA VAL A 558 25.13 -10.95 2.44
C VAL A 558 25.09 -12.10 1.44
N THR A 559 23.97 -12.82 1.46
CA THR A 559 23.60 -13.81 0.43
C THR A 559 22.17 -13.56 -0.03
N ASN A 560 21.78 -14.15 -1.16
CA ASN A 560 20.39 -14.11 -1.57
C ASN A 560 19.51 -14.80 -0.52
N ASN A 561 18.39 -14.17 -0.14
CA ASN A 561 17.48 -14.57 0.94
C ASN A 561 18.09 -14.49 2.35
N SER A 562 19.19 -13.76 2.54
CA SER A 562 19.64 -13.39 3.89
C SER A 562 18.56 -12.60 4.63
N VAL A 563 18.42 -12.80 5.94
CA VAL A 563 17.40 -12.16 6.76
C VAL A 563 18.00 -11.58 8.03
N VAL A 564 17.56 -10.38 8.39
CA VAL A 564 17.88 -9.68 9.63
C VAL A 564 16.60 -9.40 10.40
N LYS A 565 16.60 -9.76 11.67
CA LYS A 565 15.49 -9.48 12.59
C LYS A 565 15.83 -8.30 13.51
N LEU A 566 14.91 -7.36 13.64
CA LEU A 566 15.00 -6.20 14.51
C LEU A 566 13.90 -6.35 15.57
N ASP A 567 14.28 -6.83 16.76
CA ASP A 567 13.31 -7.17 17.79
C ASP A 567 12.68 -5.94 18.45
N LYS A 568 11.37 -6.02 18.74
CA LYS A 568 10.59 -5.10 19.58
C LYS A 568 10.78 -3.61 19.25
N MET A 569 10.75 -3.28 17.96
CA MET A 569 10.73 -1.90 17.50
C MET A 569 9.43 -1.23 17.94
N THR A 570 9.53 -0.16 18.72
CA THR A 570 8.40 0.65 19.17
C THR A 570 7.82 1.49 18.02
N PRO A 571 6.57 1.98 18.11
CA PRO A 571 6.00 2.87 17.07
C PRO A 571 6.91 4.06 16.79
N GLY A 572 7.19 4.35 15.52
CA GLY A 572 8.08 5.43 15.10
C GLY A 572 9.57 5.22 15.44
N GLU A 573 9.98 4.02 15.88
CA GLU A 573 11.39 3.74 16.15
C GLU A 573 12.18 3.60 14.84
N ASN A 574 13.37 4.21 14.81
CA ASN A 574 14.32 4.10 13.72
C ASN A 574 15.51 3.21 14.13
N ARG A 575 15.91 2.31 13.24
CA ARG A 575 17.20 1.60 13.27
C ARG A 575 17.86 1.72 11.91
N TRP A 576 19.16 1.44 11.82
CA TRP A 576 19.89 1.57 10.56
C TRP A 576 20.49 0.24 10.15
N ILE A 577 20.41 -0.03 8.85
CA ILE A 577 21.13 -1.10 8.19
C ILE A 577 22.39 -0.50 7.58
N GLU A 578 23.55 -1.03 7.97
CA GLU A 578 24.83 -0.77 7.34
C GLU A 578 25.15 -1.91 6.36
N LEU A 579 25.39 -1.57 5.11
CA LEU A 579 25.96 -2.49 4.12
C LEU A 579 27.43 -2.14 3.93
N VAL A 580 28.31 -3.11 4.16
CA VAL A 580 29.73 -3.02 3.82
C VAL A 580 30.01 -3.89 2.61
N TYR A 581 30.45 -3.27 1.52
CA TYR A 581 30.74 -3.92 0.24
C TYR A 581 32.13 -3.53 -0.24
N THR A 582 32.97 -4.51 -0.57
CA THR A 582 34.27 -4.27 -1.22
C THR A 582 34.18 -4.68 -2.68
N PRO A 583 34.18 -3.72 -3.64
CA PRO A 583 34.14 -4.04 -5.05
C PRO A 583 35.30 -4.94 -5.48
N PRO A 584 35.03 -6.01 -6.26
CA PRO A 584 36.08 -6.73 -6.94
C PRO A 584 36.89 -5.81 -7.86
N PRO A 585 38.17 -6.11 -8.13
CA PRO A 585 38.94 -5.38 -9.12
C PRO A 585 38.27 -5.39 -10.51
N ASN A 586 38.36 -4.27 -11.23
CA ASN A 586 37.91 -4.14 -12.63
C ASN A 586 36.42 -4.43 -12.90
N VAL A 587 35.55 -4.25 -11.91
CA VAL A 587 34.10 -4.36 -12.10
C VAL A 587 33.59 -3.27 -13.05
N LYS A 588 32.77 -3.65 -14.04
CA LYS A 588 32.19 -2.73 -15.04
C LYS A 588 30.69 -2.53 -14.87
N ASP A 589 30.08 -3.35 -14.03
CA ASP A 589 28.64 -3.44 -13.91
C ASP A 589 28.18 -3.06 -12.52
N PRO A 590 26.99 -2.46 -12.38
CA PRO A 590 26.48 -2.12 -11.07
C PRO A 590 26.16 -3.39 -10.26
N ALA A 591 26.34 -3.29 -8.95
CA ALA A 591 25.88 -4.28 -7.99
C ALA A 591 24.63 -3.75 -7.28
N GLN A 592 23.51 -4.47 -7.42
CA GLN A 592 22.23 -4.10 -6.84
C GLN A 592 21.92 -4.98 -5.63
N ILE A 593 21.51 -4.35 -4.54
CA ILE A 593 21.01 -5.05 -3.34
C ILE A 593 19.64 -4.51 -3.01
N GLU A 594 18.65 -5.38 -3.04
CA GLU A 594 17.31 -5.04 -2.61
C GLU A 594 17.11 -5.51 -1.16
N LEU A 595 16.81 -4.57 -0.29
CA LEU A 595 16.29 -4.82 1.05
C LEU A 595 14.78 -4.86 0.96
N HIS A 596 14.16 -5.87 1.55
CA HIS A 596 12.71 -6.01 1.60
C HIS A 596 12.27 -6.10 3.05
N GLU A 597 11.30 -5.28 3.45
CA GLU A 597 10.57 -5.61 4.68
C GLU A 597 9.74 -6.88 4.42
N LEU A 598 9.89 -7.88 5.27
CA LEU A 598 9.19 -9.14 5.19
C LEU A 598 8.17 -9.26 6.34
N VAL A 599 6.93 -9.53 5.98
CA VAL A 599 5.88 -9.96 6.92
C VAL A 599 5.41 -11.34 6.49
N ASN A 600 5.57 -12.33 7.37
CA ASN A 600 5.28 -13.74 7.07
C ASN A 600 5.96 -14.23 5.77
N GLY A 601 7.18 -13.78 5.52
CA GLY A 601 7.96 -14.14 4.31
C GLY A 601 7.53 -13.42 3.02
N VAL A 602 6.50 -12.56 3.06
CA VAL A 602 6.06 -11.76 1.93
C VAL A 602 6.71 -10.38 1.97
N ALA A 603 7.30 -9.97 0.86
CA ALA A 603 7.83 -8.62 0.68
C ALA A 603 6.68 -7.62 0.55
N ILE A 604 6.70 -6.59 1.38
CA ILE A 604 5.63 -5.58 1.49
C ILE A 604 6.11 -4.15 1.21
N ASN A 605 7.42 -3.94 1.31
CA ASN A 605 8.12 -2.70 0.99
C ASN A 605 9.58 -3.06 0.67
N GLY A 606 10.32 -2.17 0.01
CA GLY A 606 11.74 -2.37 -0.16
C GLY A 606 12.53 -1.10 -0.48
N TYR A 607 13.84 -1.25 -0.36
CA TYR A 607 14.83 -0.22 -0.63
C TYR A 607 16.01 -0.83 -1.37
N THR A 608 16.55 -0.11 -2.34
CA THR A 608 17.64 -0.60 -3.19
C THR A 608 18.91 0.19 -2.95
N PHE A 609 20.00 -0.52 -2.65
CA PHE A 609 21.34 0.01 -2.82
C PHE A 609 21.84 -0.31 -4.22
N LEU A 610 22.33 0.71 -4.92
CA LEU A 610 22.95 0.56 -6.24
C LEU A 610 24.40 1.07 -6.18
N ALA A 611 25.35 0.14 -6.18
CA ALA A 611 26.77 0.46 -6.27
C ALA A 611 27.20 0.46 -7.74
N THR A 612 27.54 1.62 -8.28
CA THR A 612 27.76 1.81 -9.73
C THR A 612 29.24 2.14 -10.02
N PRO A 613 29.97 1.28 -10.75
CA PRO A 613 31.30 1.64 -11.24
C PRO A 613 31.20 2.75 -12.28
N MET A 614 32.10 3.73 -12.20
CA MET A 614 32.17 4.86 -13.13
C MET A 614 33.62 5.30 -13.32
N PRO A 615 33.93 6.11 -14.35
CA PRO A 615 35.27 6.69 -14.50
C PRO A 615 35.69 7.46 -13.24
N LEU A 616 36.94 7.31 -12.81
CA LEU A 616 37.47 7.96 -11.61
C LEU A 616 37.18 9.48 -11.54
N PRO A 617 37.32 10.27 -12.63
CA PRO A 617 36.97 11.69 -12.59
C PRO A 617 35.51 11.93 -12.19
N GLN A 618 34.58 11.16 -12.74
CA GLN A 618 33.16 11.23 -12.41
C GLN A 618 32.91 10.81 -10.95
N ALA A 619 33.58 9.75 -10.48
CA ALA A 619 33.48 9.32 -9.08
C ALA A 619 34.01 10.39 -8.10
N ILE A 620 35.06 11.12 -8.48
CA ILE A 620 35.60 12.24 -7.70
C ILE A 620 34.60 13.41 -7.67
N GLU A 621 33.99 13.76 -8.81
CA GLU A 621 32.95 14.79 -8.89
C GLU A 621 31.78 14.48 -7.95
N GLU A 622 31.23 13.26 -7.99
CA GLU A 622 30.15 12.84 -7.09
C GLU A 622 30.58 12.75 -5.62
N THR A 623 31.86 12.46 -5.35
CA THR A 623 32.38 12.45 -3.96
C THR A 623 32.51 13.86 -3.40
N LEU A 624 33.00 14.81 -4.20
CA LEU A 624 33.08 16.22 -3.82
C LEU A 624 31.69 16.81 -3.62
N PHE A 625 30.74 16.44 -4.47
CA PHE A 625 29.35 16.84 -4.33
C PHE A 625 28.74 16.32 -3.02
N GLN A 626 28.93 15.04 -2.71
CA GLN A 626 28.47 14.48 -1.44
C GLN A 626 29.16 15.10 -0.24
N HIS A 627 30.46 15.43 -0.37
CA HIS A 627 31.18 16.13 0.67
C HIS A 627 30.50 17.48 0.94
N ALA A 628 30.17 18.22 -0.12
CA ALA A 628 29.44 19.47 0.00
C ALA A 628 28.08 19.29 0.70
N ALA A 629 27.28 18.30 0.28
CA ALA A 629 25.97 18.03 0.86
C ALA A 629 26.05 17.68 2.36
N VAL A 630 26.90 16.70 2.71
CA VAL A 630 27.05 16.24 4.09
C VAL A 630 27.63 17.35 4.97
N PHE A 631 28.69 18.03 4.55
CA PHE A 631 29.30 19.08 5.37
C PHE A 631 28.44 20.32 5.50
N HIS A 632 27.63 20.63 4.47
CA HIS A 632 26.62 21.68 4.57
C HIS A 632 25.59 21.31 5.65
N ARG A 633 25.05 20.10 5.58
CA ARG A 633 24.10 19.56 6.58
C ARG A 633 24.67 19.59 8.00
N LEU A 634 25.91 19.15 8.19
CA LEU A 634 26.59 19.20 9.49
C LEU A 634 26.75 20.64 10.00
N GLY A 635 27.06 21.59 9.10
CA GLY A 635 27.11 23.00 9.41
C GLY A 635 25.76 23.57 9.87
N GLU A 636 24.68 23.20 9.19
CA GLU A 636 23.32 23.68 9.48
C GLU A 636 22.73 23.05 10.75
N LEU A 637 22.83 21.73 10.91
CA LEU A 637 22.26 21.04 12.07
C LEU A 637 23.03 21.32 13.37
N HIS A 638 24.35 21.55 13.28
CA HIS A 638 25.21 21.55 14.46
C HIS A 638 26.03 22.83 14.65
N GLY A 639 25.89 23.82 13.75
CA GLY A 639 26.60 25.09 13.85
C GLY A 639 28.10 24.98 13.64
N LEU A 640 28.56 24.02 12.82
CA LEU A 640 29.98 23.77 12.59
C LEU A 640 30.50 24.63 11.43
N ASP A 641 31.08 25.79 11.73
CA ASP A 641 31.57 26.74 10.71
C ASP A 641 32.70 26.18 9.83
N VAL A 642 33.54 25.31 10.39
CA VAL A 642 34.54 24.55 9.63
C VAL A 642 33.85 23.70 8.57
N ALA A 643 32.73 23.06 8.92
CA ALA A 643 31.97 22.25 7.99
C ALA A 643 31.34 23.09 6.87
N ARG A 644 30.78 24.26 7.19
CA ARG A 644 30.27 25.21 6.18
C ARG A 644 31.34 25.67 5.19
N THR A 645 32.56 25.90 5.67
CA THR A 645 33.70 26.30 4.83
C THR A 645 34.08 25.18 3.86
N HIS A 646 34.18 23.95 4.37
CA HIS A 646 34.46 22.75 3.58
C HIS A 646 33.40 22.51 2.51
N ALA A 647 32.13 22.67 2.88
CA ALA A 647 31.01 22.48 1.97
C ALA A 647 31.10 23.38 0.75
N LYS A 648 31.39 24.68 0.96
CA LYS A 648 31.57 25.66 -0.12
C LYS A 648 32.73 25.30 -1.05
N LEU A 649 33.89 24.94 -0.48
CA LEU A 649 35.08 24.57 -1.26
C LEU A 649 34.84 23.30 -2.08
N ALA A 650 34.26 22.27 -1.48
CA ALA A 650 33.96 21.01 -2.16
C ALA A 650 32.94 21.23 -3.29
N LEU A 651 31.92 22.07 -3.06
CA LEU A 651 30.93 22.43 -4.07
C LEU A 651 31.56 23.15 -5.26
N GLU A 652 32.44 24.12 -5.00
CA GLU A 652 33.15 24.86 -6.05
C GLU A 652 34.00 23.92 -6.92
N LEU A 653 34.71 22.96 -6.31
CA LEU A 653 35.50 21.96 -7.04
C LEU A 653 34.62 21.01 -7.84
N ALA A 654 33.49 20.56 -7.28
CA ALA A 654 32.53 19.70 -7.98
C ALA A 654 31.93 20.40 -9.20
N GLN A 655 31.43 21.64 -9.04
CA GLN A 655 30.83 22.42 -10.13
C GLN A 655 31.82 22.75 -11.26
N LYS A 656 33.09 23.02 -10.92
CA LYS A 656 34.15 23.25 -11.92
C LYS A 656 34.71 21.97 -12.53
N ARG A 657 34.29 20.79 -12.06
CA ARG A 657 34.85 19.48 -12.43
C ARG A 657 36.38 19.42 -12.28
N ALA A 658 36.91 20.11 -11.25
CA ALA A 658 38.34 20.24 -10.98
C ALA A 658 38.90 18.98 -10.28
N THR A 659 38.77 17.83 -10.94
CA THR A 659 39.11 16.50 -10.40
C THR A 659 40.61 16.32 -10.16
N ASP A 660 41.45 17.08 -10.88
CA ASP A 660 42.90 17.17 -10.70
C ASP A 660 43.30 17.86 -9.39
N ALA A 661 42.45 18.75 -8.86
CA ALA A 661 42.65 19.41 -7.57
C ALA A 661 42.27 18.52 -6.36
N TYR A 662 41.60 17.39 -6.59
CA TYR A 662 41.10 16.52 -5.52
C TYR A 662 42.18 15.95 -4.58
N PRO A 663 43.36 15.47 -5.05
CA PRO A 663 44.39 14.99 -4.14
C PRO A 663 44.89 16.09 -3.20
N ARG A 664 45.01 17.32 -3.70
CA ARG A 664 45.39 18.48 -2.90
C ARG A 664 44.31 18.82 -1.87
N PHE A 665 43.05 18.81 -2.28
CA PHE A 665 41.91 18.98 -1.38
C PHE A 665 41.96 17.97 -0.22
N LEU A 666 42.20 16.69 -0.49
CA LEU A 666 42.33 15.68 0.57
C LEU A 666 43.49 15.97 1.54
N VAL A 667 44.67 16.33 1.02
CA VAL A 667 45.84 16.64 1.85
C VAL A 667 45.56 17.84 2.78
N GLU A 668 44.94 18.89 2.25
CA GLU A 668 44.69 20.12 3.00
C GLU A 668 43.56 19.99 4.02
N ARG A 669 42.57 19.10 3.77
CA ARG A 669 41.29 19.10 4.51
C ARG A 669 41.07 17.91 5.44
N THR A 670 41.76 16.80 5.25
CA THR A 670 41.49 15.57 6.04
C THR A 670 41.69 15.72 7.55
N ALA A 671 42.56 16.63 8.01
CA ALA A 671 42.72 16.92 9.43
C ALA A 671 41.45 17.58 10.02
N GLU A 672 40.87 18.53 9.30
CA GLU A 672 39.63 19.22 9.67
C GLU A 672 38.42 18.26 9.57
N VAL A 673 38.41 17.35 8.60
CA VAL A 673 37.41 16.26 8.51
C VAL A 673 37.44 15.36 9.75
N ALA A 674 38.64 15.01 10.24
CA ALA A 674 38.77 14.22 11.47
C ALA A 674 38.26 15.00 12.70
N GLN A 675 38.51 16.32 12.79
CA GLN A 675 37.97 17.16 13.86
C GLN A 675 36.44 17.22 13.86
N VAL A 676 35.84 17.42 12.69
CA VAL A 676 34.37 17.38 12.51
C VAL A 676 33.83 16.01 12.92
N THR A 677 34.51 14.93 12.55
CA THR A 677 34.14 13.57 12.93
C THR A 677 34.17 13.36 14.45
N GLU A 678 35.22 13.82 15.13
CA GLU A 678 35.32 13.75 16.59
C GLU A 678 34.22 14.54 17.30
N GLU A 679 33.87 15.72 16.79
CA GLU A 679 32.77 16.53 17.32
C GLU A 679 31.41 15.85 17.14
N MET A 680 31.18 15.22 15.98
CA MET A 680 29.99 14.41 15.76
C MET A 680 29.93 13.22 16.72
N LEU A 681 31.03 12.49 16.91
CA LEU A 681 31.16 11.43 17.92
C LEU A 681 30.78 11.91 19.32
N LYS A 682 31.28 13.07 19.76
CA LYS A 682 30.91 13.63 21.06
C LYS A 682 29.40 13.86 21.18
N ARG A 683 28.78 14.46 20.16
CA ARG A 683 27.32 14.70 20.12
C ARG A 683 26.52 13.39 20.11
N GLY A 684 27.03 12.38 19.43
CA GLY A 684 26.48 11.03 19.41
C GLY A 684 26.69 10.20 20.69
N GLY A 685 27.36 10.72 21.72
CA GLY A 685 27.61 9.99 22.97
C GLY A 685 28.98 9.31 23.06
N GLY A 686 29.91 9.64 22.17
CA GLY A 686 31.36 9.43 22.30
C GLY A 686 31.92 8.10 21.80
N ALA A 687 31.09 7.09 21.52
CA ALA A 687 31.56 5.79 21.04
C ALA A 687 31.71 5.75 19.51
N ASP A 688 32.90 5.39 19.01
CA ASP A 688 33.16 5.15 17.58
C ASP A 688 32.72 3.74 17.14
N ALA A 689 31.48 3.39 17.44
CA ALA A 689 30.98 2.02 17.30
C ALA A 689 30.92 1.50 15.85
N VAL A 690 30.94 2.42 14.87
CA VAL A 690 30.95 2.13 13.44
C VAL A 690 32.29 2.45 12.76
N GLY A 691 33.33 2.81 13.53
CA GLY A 691 34.68 3.06 13.01
C GLY A 691 34.81 4.30 12.12
N THR A 692 33.95 5.31 12.30
CA THR A 692 33.96 6.56 11.53
C THR A 692 35.26 7.34 11.77
N LEU A 693 35.72 7.45 13.01
CA LEU A 693 36.98 8.17 13.31
C LEU A 693 38.20 7.39 12.83
N ALA A 694 38.19 6.06 12.97
CA ALA A 694 39.24 5.22 12.40
C ALA A 694 39.35 5.41 10.88
N MET A 695 38.22 5.47 10.18
CA MET A 695 38.16 5.71 8.73
C MET A 695 38.63 7.12 8.36
N ALA A 696 38.25 8.16 9.10
CA ALA A 696 38.75 9.52 8.90
C ALA A 696 40.27 9.60 9.06
N LYS A 697 40.83 8.91 10.06
CA LYS A 697 42.28 8.80 10.28
C LYS A 697 42.97 8.05 9.14
N GLN A 698 42.37 6.96 8.65
CA GLN A 698 42.89 6.21 7.50
C GLN A 698 42.89 7.07 6.23
N LEU A 699 41.83 7.84 5.98
CA LEU A 699 41.78 8.77 4.85
C LEU A 699 42.88 9.84 4.95
N ALA A 700 43.11 10.40 6.15
CA ALA A 700 44.19 11.36 6.38
C ALA A 700 45.58 10.75 6.15
N GLN A 701 45.80 9.49 6.54
CA GLN A 701 47.04 8.77 6.27
C GLN A 701 47.24 8.54 4.76
N MET A 702 46.19 8.15 4.04
CA MET A 702 46.23 7.94 2.59
C MET A 702 46.48 9.23 1.83
N ALA A 703 45.87 10.34 2.25
CA ALA A 703 46.10 11.65 1.65
C ALA A 703 47.58 12.06 1.74
N LYS A 704 48.24 11.83 2.89
CA LYS A 704 49.66 12.11 3.09
C LYS A 704 50.61 11.28 2.21
N ALA A 705 50.17 10.11 1.74
CA ALA A 705 50.97 9.23 0.88
C ALA A 705 51.01 9.70 -0.60
N GLY A 706 50.31 10.78 -0.96
CA GLY A 706 50.42 11.47 -2.25
C GLY A 706 49.54 10.92 -3.38
N GLN A 707 49.77 11.40 -4.62
CA GLN A 707 48.89 11.19 -5.80
C GLN A 707 48.68 9.73 -6.22
N ARG A 708 49.55 8.79 -5.83
CA ARG A 708 49.43 7.36 -6.20
C ARG A 708 48.26 6.62 -5.50
N VAL A 709 47.47 7.33 -4.68
CA VAL A 709 46.45 6.73 -3.82
C VAL A 709 45.04 7.24 -4.12
N THR A 710 44.86 8.16 -5.08
CA THR A 710 43.56 8.77 -5.43
C THR A 710 42.46 7.74 -5.71
N GLU A 711 42.79 6.68 -6.46
CA GLU A 711 41.88 5.57 -6.78
C GLU A 711 41.37 4.85 -5.53
N ARG A 712 42.20 4.68 -4.49
CA ARG A 712 41.79 4.04 -3.23
C ARG A 712 41.18 5.03 -2.24
N ALA A 713 41.57 6.30 -2.31
CA ALA A 713 41.10 7.35 -1.41
C ALA A 713 39.67 7.79 -1.72
N GLN A 714 39.26 7.80 -3.00
CA GLN A 714 37.90 8.15 -3.41
C GLN A 714 36.82 7.26 -2.75
N PRO A 715 36.84 5.92 -2.89
CA PRO A 715 35.82 5.07 -2.26
C PRO A 715 35.85 5.15 -0.73
N LEU A 716 37.04 5.29 -0.11
CA LEU A 716 37.17 5.50 1.34
C LEU A 716 36.53 6.81 1.79
N HIS A 717 36.75 7.90 1.05
CA HIS A 717 36.16 9.20 1.33
C HIS A 717 34.63 9.14 1.20
N ARG A 718 34.11 8.52 0.15
CA ARG A 718 32.66 8.32 -0.02
C ARG A 718 32.07 7.48 1.12
N ALA A 719 32.74 6.41 1.55
CA ALA A 719 32.31 5.61 2.70
C ALA A 719 32.26 6.40 4.02
N LEU A 720 33.26 7.26 4.25
CA LEU A 720 33.30 8.16 5.40
C LEU A 720 32.13 9.16 5.38
N LEU A 721 31.83 9.73 4.21
CA LEU A 721 30.70 10.65 4.05
C LEU A 721 29.36 9.97 4.32
N ALA A 722 29.17 8.74 3.85
CA ALA A 722 27.97 7.95 4.14
C ALA A 722 27.81 7.68 5.65
N LYS A 723 28.92 7.42 6.36
CA LYS A 723 28.94 7.28 7.83
C LYS A 723 28.55 8.56 8.56
N LEU A 724 29.13 9.69 8.15
CA LEU A 724 28.82 11.00 8.74
C LEU A 724 27.35 11.39 8.50
N ASP A 725 26.83 11.14 7.30
CA ASP A 725 25.43 11.42 6.97
C ASP A 725 24.45 10.56 7.79
N ALA A 726 24.71 9.25 7.89
CA ALA A 726 23.91 8.36 8.72
C ALA A 726 23.95 8.79 10.19
N MET A 727 25.12 9.19 10.69
CA MET A 727 25.28 9.66 12.07
C MET A 727 24.52 10.98 12.34
N ALA A 728 24.59 11.93 11.41
CA ALA A 728 23.81 13.17 11.49
C ALA A 728 22.30 12.87 11.51
N THR A 729 21.86 11.95 10.65
CA THR A 729 20.46 11.49 10.60
C THR A 729 20.03 10.84 11.92
N MET A 730 20.87 9.99 12.51
CA MET A 730 20.59 9.38 13.81
C MET A 730 20.42 10.41 14.93
N ILE A 731 21.30 11.42 14.99
CA ILE A 731 21.20 12.51 15.97
C ILE A 731 19.91 13.30 15.74
N GLN A 732 19.65 13.72 14.50
CA GLN A 732 18.43 14.46 14.13
C GLN A 732 17.16 13.70 14.50
N LYS A 733 17.03 12.43 14.10
CA LYS A 733 15.85 11.60 14.40
C LYS A 733 15.69 11.32 15.90
N SER A 734 16.76 11.38 16.69
CA SER A 734 16.68 11.25 18.15
C SER A 734 16.02 12.47 18.82
N GLU A 735 15.98 13.62 18.15
CA GLU A 735 15.30 14.85 18.61
C GLU A 735 13.83 14.92 18.16
N GLY A 736 13.41 14.02 17.26
CA GLY A 736 12.06 13.92 16.69
C GLY A 736 12.06 13.91 15.17
N ASP A 737 10.96 13.42 14.60
CA ASP A 737 10.76 13.29 13.16
C ASP A 737 9.41 13.89 12.76
N VAL A 738 9.44 15.00 12.03
CA VAL A 738 8.22 15.70 11.58
C VAL A 738 7.40 14.82 10.64
N ALA A 739 8.04 13.92 9.88
CA ALA A 739 7.34 12.98 9.00
C ALA A 739 6.44 12.00 9.76
N ASP A 740 6.71 11.75 11.04
CA ASP A 740 5.96 10.83 11.90
C ASP A 740 4.76 11.50 12.60
N ILE A 741 4.54 12.80 12.41
CA ILE A 741 3.38 13.49 12.99
C ILE A 741 2.06 12.78 12.62
N PRO A 742 1.78 12.46 11.35
CA PRO A 742 0.54 11.78 10.98
C PRO A 742 0.45 10.37 11.56
N GLN A 743 1.58 9.65 11.69
CA GLN A 743 1.62 8.35 12.36
C GLN A 743 1.27 8.48 13.84
N ASN A 744 1.87 9.43 14.58
CA ASN A 744 1.53 9.68 15.98
C ASN A 744 0.05 10.05 16.13
N VAL A 745 -0.52 10.79 15.19
CA VAL A 745 -1.94 11.17 15.20
C VAL A 745 -2.87 9.98 14.86
N ARG A 746 -2.43 9.00 14.07
CA ARG A 746 -3.18 7.73 13.93
C ARG A 746 -3.09 6.92 15.22
N TRP A 747 -1.89 6.82 15.79
CA TRP A 747 -1.67 6.07 17.02
C TRP A 747 -2.45 6.65 18.21
N GLN A 748 -2.55 7.97 18.35
CA GLN A 748 -3.34 8.56 19.43
C GLN A 748 -4.82 8.19 19.35
N ILE A 749 -5.39 7.98 18.15
CA ILE A 749 -6.79 7.53 18.03
C ILE A 749 -6.94 6.15 18.69
N GLU A 750 -5.96 5.27 18.52
CA GLU A 750 -5.95 3.94 19.14
C GLU A 750 -5.75 4.01 20.66
N VAL A 751 -4.78 4.82 21.12
CA VAL A 751 -4.49 5.00 22.56
C VAL A 751 -5.70 5.60 23.28
N PHE A 752 -6.37 6.58 22.65
CA PHE A 752 -7.54 7.27 23.19
C PHE A 752 -8.86 6.77 22.59
N LYS A 753 -8.97 5.47 22.24
CA LYS A 753 -10.15 4.90 21.56
C LYS A 753 -11.51 5.15 22.21
N LYS A 754 -11.54 5.51 23.49
CA LYS A 754 -12.78 5.88 24.24
C LYS A 754 -13.15 7.37 24.13
N SER A 755 -12.26 8.21 23.61
CA SER A 755 -12.48 9.65 23.46
C SER A 755 -12.90 9.97 22.04
N ARG A 756 -14.20 10.20 21.86
CA ARG A 756 -14.75 10.68 20.58
C ARG A 756 -14.11 12.00 20.14
N GLU A 757 -13.82 12.89 21.08
CA GLU A 757 -13.20 14.18 20.78
C GLU A 757 -11.79 14.04 20.19
N VAL A 758 -10.97 13.12 20.72
CA VAL A 758 -9.65 12.82 20.14
C VAL A 758 -9.82 12.24 18.74
N ALA A 759 -10.72 11.27 18.56
CA ALA A 759 -10.97 10.65 17.25
C ALA A 759 -11.41 11.67 16.20
N ASP A 760 -12.42 12.51 16.50
CA ASP A 760 -12.98 13.47 15.56
C ASP A 760 -11.94 14.53 15.12
N ARG A 761 -11.19 15.10 16.06
CA ARG A 761 -10.17 16.13 15.76
C ARG A 761 -8.95 15.56 15.05
N SER A 762 -8.52 14.35 15.42
CA SER A 762 -7.41 13.64 14.76
C SER A 762 -7.75 13.28 13.32
N THR A 763 -8.94 12.74 13.09
CA THR A 763 -9.43 12.41 11.74
C THR A 763 -9.58 13.65 10.88
N ALA A 764 -10.06 14.76 11.45
CA ALA A 764 -10.14 16.04 10.74
C ALA A 764 -8.75 16.55 10.32
N PHE A 765 -7.75 16.47 11.22
CA PHE A 765 -6.36 16.82 10.91
C PHE A 765 -5.77 15.95 9.81
N LEU A 766 -5.89 14.62 9.92
CA LEU A 766 -5.38 13.67 8.92
C LEU A 766 -6.03 13.89 7.55
N GLY A 767 -7.35 14.06 7.51
CA GLY A 767 -8.06 14.36 6.26
C GLY A 767 -7.68 15.71 5.65
N ALA A 768 -7.32 16.71 6.47
CA ALA A 768 -6.84 17.99 5.97
C ALA A 768 -5.44 17.89 5.33
N LEU A 769 -4.55 17.06 5.90
CA LEU A 769 -3.25 16.72 5.32
C LEU A 769 -3.38 15.96 4.00
N ASP A 770 -4.25 14.94 3.96
CA ASP A 770 -4.50 14.12 2.77
C ASP A 770 -4.93 15.00 1.59
N ARG A 771 -5.86 15.94 1.83
CA ARG A 771 -6.33 16.93 0.84
C ARG A 771 -5.35 18.05 0.53
N GLY A 772 -4.23 18.14 1.24
CA GLY A 772 -3.27 19.26 1.12
C GLY A 772 -3.82 20.61 1.60
N SER A 773 -4.97 20.62 2.28
CA SER A 773 -5.61 21.84 2.82
C SER A 773 -4.98 22.35 4.12
N ALA A 774 -4.12 21.54 4.74
CA ALA A 774 -3.28 21.90 5.87
C ALA A 774 -1.90 21.25 5.74
N GLY A 775 -0.88 21.85 6.35
CA GLY A 775 0.44 21.26 6.53
C GLY A 775 0.63 20.68 7.93
N VAL A 776 1.77 20.02 8.14
CA VAL A 776 2.15 19.46 9.46
C VAL A 776 2.28 20.52 10.56
N ASP A 777 2.42 21.80 10.21
CA ASP A 777 2.43 22.91 11.16
C ASP A 777 1.14 23.01 11.99
N ALA A 778 0.00 22.59 11.44
CA ALA A 778 -1.29 22.53 12.14
C ALA A 778 -1.29 21.55 13.33
N PHE A 779 -0.29 20.67 13.43
CA PHE A 779 -0.14 19.73 14.53
C PHE A 779 -0.02 20.43 15.89
N ARG A 780 0.62 21.61 15.93
CA ARG A 780 0.74 22.37 17.18
C ARG A 780 -0.63 22.78 17.72
N ASP A 781 -1.54 23.16 16.85
CA ASP A 781 -2.89 23.57 17.23
C ASP A 781 -3.74 22.36 17.62
N LEU A 782 -3.59 21.23 16.93
CA LEU A 782 -4.19 19.96 17.34
C LEU A 782 -3.78 19.59 18.78
N VAL A 783 -2.46 19.57 19.05
CA VAL A 783 -1.91 19.23 20.38
C VAL A 783 -2.41 20.19 21.46
N LYS A 784 -2.39 21.51 21.21
CA LYS A 784 -2.94 22.49 22.15
C LYS A 784 -4.41 22.25 22.44
N SER A 785 -5.18 21.91 21.42
CA SER A 785 -6.62 21.69 21.54
C SER A 785 -6.97 20.43 22.35
N LEU A 786 -6.08 19.43 22.37
CA LEU A 786 -6.23 18.15 23.08
C LEU A 786 -5.47 18.12 24.41
N LEU A 787 -4.71 19.17 24.75
CA LEU A 787 -3.86 19.24 25.94
C LEU A 787 -4.59 18.91 27.26
N PRO A 788 -5.85 19.37 27.51
CA PRO A 788 -6.57 18.99 28.72
C PRO A 788 -6.80 17.48 28.86
N ILE A 789 -7.04 16.78 27.74
CA ILE A 789 -7.24 15.32 27.71
C ILE A 789 -5.93 14.60 28.00
N TYR A 790 -4.82 15.09 27.44
CA TYR A 790 -3.48 14.55 27.73
C TYR A 790 -3.08 14.75 29.19
N GLN A 791 -3.41 15.92 29.77
CA GLN A 791 -3.17 16.22 31.18
C GLN A 791 -3.94 15.27 32.11
N ASP A 792 -5.20 14.96 31.78
CA ASP A 792 -5.99 14.00 32.54
C ASP A 792 -5.42 12.58 32.44
N ALA A 793 -5.08 12.12 31.24
CA ALA A 793 -4.49 10.80 31.03
C ALA A 793 -3.15 10.64 31.75
N ALA A 794 -2.27 11.65 31.70
CA ALA A 794 -0.97 11.62 32.36
C ALA A 794 -1.06 11.64 33.90
N LYS A 795 -2.14 12.18 34.49
CA LYS A 795 -2.36 12.11 35.94
C LYS A 795 -2.66 10.69 36.42
N ASN A 796 -3.32 9.91 35.58
CA ASN A 796 -3.77 8.55 35.89
C ASN A 796 -2.70 7.47 35.63
N GLU A 797 -1.58 7.84 34.99
CA GLU A 797 -0.44 6.98 34.70
C GLU A 797 0.45 6.77 35.94
N ARG A 798 0.87 5.52 36.21
CA ARG A 798 1.47 5.14 37.50
C ARG A 798 2.97 5.38 37.61
N THR A 799 3.72 5.35 36.52
CA THR A 799 5.19 5.43 36.52
C THR A 799 5.71 6.86 36.54
N GLY A 800 4.88 7.86 36.24
CA GLY A 800 5.26 9.26 36.10
C GLY A 800 5.94 9.59 34.77
N SER A 801 6.15 8.59 33.90
CA SER A 801 6.75 8.76 32.58
C SER A 801 5.87 9.64 31.68
N ALA A 802 4.55 9.47 31.76
CA ALA A 802 3.62 10.30 30.99
C ALA A 802 3.66 11.76 31.43
N ARG A 803 3.81 12.04 32.73
CA ARG A 803 3.95 13.40 33.24
C ARG A 803 5.23 14.08 32.73
N LYS A 804 6.35 13.36 32.73
CA LYS A 804 7.61 13.87 32.19
C LYS A 804 7.52 14.17 30.68
N ALA A 805 6.89 13.28 29.92
CA ALA A 805 6.68 13.48 28.48
C ALA A 805 5.74 14.66 28.20
N LEU A 806 4.68 14.82 29.00
CA LEU A 806 3.76 15.95 28.92
C LEU A 806 4.45 17.29 29.21
N GLU A 807 5.30 17.37 30.23
CA GLU A 807 6.10 18.59 30.48
C GLU A 807 7.07 18.91 29.34
N ALA A 808 7.60 17.88 28.66
CA ALA A 808 8.42 18.08 27.47
C ALA A 808 7.56 18.58 26.30
N LEU A 809 6.35 18.05 26.14
CA LEU A 809 5.38 18.44 25.11
C LEU A 809 5.00 19.92 25.25
N GLU A 810 4.70 20.37 26.47
CA GLU A 810 4.35 21.77 26.77
C GLU A 810 5.53 22.75 26.54
N ARG A 811 6.78 22.28 26.73
CA ARG A 811 7.99 23.08 26.53
C ARG A 811 8.55 23.03 25.10
N ALA A 812 8.00 22.19 24.23
CA ALA A 812 8.55 21.94 22.91
C ALA A 812 8.46 23.17 21.99
N LYS A 813 9.63 23.69 21.59
CA LYS A 813 9.75 24.87 20.73
C LYS A 813 9.68 24.53 19.25
N SER A 814 10.32 23.46 18.80
CA SER A 814 10.28 22.98 17.40
C SER A 814 9.18 21.94 17.20
N LEU A 815 8.77 21.72 15.95
CA LEU A 815 7.83 20.64 15.61
C LEU A 815 8.43 19.25 15.84
N ALA A 816 9.73 19.06 15.56
CA ALA A 816 10.42 17.80 15.85
C ALA A 816 10.36 17.48 17.36
N ALA A 817 10.73 18.43 18.22
CA ALA A 817 10.66 18.24 19.67
C ALA A 817 9.22 18.00 20.15
N LEU A 818 8.23 18.67 19.53
CA LEU A 818 6.81 18.47 19.86
C LEU A 818 6.34 17.06 19.45
N GLN A 819 6.72 16.61 18.26
CA GLN A 819 6.45 15.26 17.79
C GLN A 819 7.11 14.21 18.69
N HIS A 820 8.38 14.39 19.04
CA HIS A 820 9.11 13.48 19.92
C HIS A 820 8.44 13.37 21.29
N ALA A 821 8.15 14.51 21.93
CA ALA A 821 7.48 14.51 23.23
C ALA A 821 6.07 13.90 23.16
N HIS A 822 5.34 14.10 22.05
CA HIS A 822 4.05 13.45 21.84
C HIS A 822 4.19 11.93 21.73
N ARG A 823 5.17 11.44 20.96
CA ARG A 823 5.49 10.02 20.85
C ARG A 823 5.83 9.40 22.21
N GLU A 824 6.67 10.06 23.00
CA GLU A 824 7.04 9.58 24.34
C GLU A 824 5.83 9.55 25.30
N LEU A 825 4.90 10.51 25.17
CA LEU A 825 3.65 10.49 25.92
C LEU A 825 2.80 9.27 25.53
N LEU A 826 2.61 9.01 24.23
CA LEU A 826 1.85 7.84 23.76
C LEU A 826 2.50 6.51 24.19
N LEU A 827 3.84 6.42 24.15
CA LEU A 827 4.58 5.26 24.67
C LEU A 827 4.32 5.04 26.15
N ALA A 828 4.40 6.10 26.96
CA ALA A 828 4.17 6.00 28.39
C ALA A 828 2.73 5.60 28.73
N LEU A 829 1.75 6.15 28.01
CA LEU A 829 0.33 5.81 28.19
C LEU A 829 0.02 4.37 27.75
N THR A 830 0.67 3.86 26.70
CA THR A 830 0.47 2.49 26.22
C THR A 830 1.15 1.44 27.11
N ALA A 831 2.24 1.81 27.79
CA ALA A 831 2.97 0.92 28.70
C ALA A 831 2.31 0.75 30.07
N SER A 832 1.39 1.65 30.46
CA SER A 832 0.64 1.55 31.71
C SER A 832 -0.62 0.70 31.51
N PRO A 833 -0.77 -0.43 32.22
CA PRO A 833 -1.93 -1.32 32.08
C PRO A 833 -3.24 -0.72 32.62
#